data_AF-T1HM07-F1
#
_entry.id   AF-T1HM07-F1
#
_cell.length_a   1.000
_cell.length_b   1.000
_cell.length_c   1.000
_cell.angle_alpha   90.00
_cell.angle_beta   90.00
_cell.angle_gamma   90.00
#
_symmetry.space_group_name_H-M   'P 1'
#
loop_
_entity.id
_entity.type
_entity.pdbx_description
1 polymer ?
#
loop_
_entity_poly.entity_id
_entity_poly.type
_entity_poly.pdbx_seq_one_letter_code
_entity_poly.pdbx_strand_id
1 'polypeptide(L)'
;VISLLNEATLCPDPQMKLEILNRVQDILLCKEPSLLQNFVVEILAFQNDRNGDIRKFVVSFIEEAIKKDCEILPEVIVNIQILLQDRTPQVQKRVVQCVTQLYRIVLMWLARAPSVTENMQKVWSVTTNMKGFIINMVDSENDGLRTQIVKFLEMLVLLQTYPEAESIKRNNDFSLEDVPLTLKVARRRKLEEEAMSVFDLMIKFHGSHHISSANLMACMGSLTTIAKLRPIFMGKVVAALETLHMNLPPTLSTSQVNSVRKHLKMQLLNLLRHPASAEYHTNITTLLTDLGATTHEVMKAYPKLEEIKKRPKKSNSDVPLKKMRLDDTSAISESAIDITEQFIIERLTPELAANLVITGMSSLPDTMPPLFSATYTPIAAAGTQGQIKHVARLLATQLNAAGLGPGATVAKNQKVPVVNDEEENSQIIIPSISLDEGMEEDISGTKTSSKPLKLEMYPLNAVSTSDQKKEVNKNFKLSARENLQVSAIQRVLKAEKSAITGGVSNVRLKLVASIASSFGERIRSAVLQFILADLKNQINLALSWAYEEYSFLQGFTKRAPNQLEENQNFDKHYDNYVCTLINAVINNKEMKDREAILTRICLEVPLITDDITTLLKEFSSVEVFGLNIIYNLILMRPPKQFAFLSILLENTAHQSNDIREAAIGHVVDLYPKDDMRTHIEEHAIYYLGFLKPPKPPVTLFGVEKGRPQISSVWTDDSIKACLYLYLSLLPINQQLIHELARVYIQTVADVKRTILRVVEHPVRAMGMDSPELLKLVEECPKGSETLVTRLIHILTDKSAPSMELVARVRDLYHTRVSDVRFLIPVLNGLTKNEIIAALPKLIKLNPIVVKEVFNRLLCSPNEVGAYSSPITPSELLIALHTIDPAKCELKTIIKATSLCFSDKQAYTQEVLAVVMQHLMEVTPLPTLLMRTVIQALSLYPRLIGFVMNILQRLILKQVWRQKKVWEGFIKCCQRAQPHSFQVLLQLPAQQLADVFKEAPDLKQPLLDHIMEFTENQRAHIPQNIMDILQGPASPIIREFQIKEEPMSPPADLTIDMKEEPDDIPRLFSEPAPPGL
;
A
#
# COMPACT_ATOMS: atom_id res chain seq x y z
N VAL A 1 -2.96 0.79 -46.20
CA VAL A 1 -3.51 0.67 -44.82
C VAL A 1 -4.09 -0.72 -44.55
N ILE A 2 -5.19 -1.13 -45.20
CA ILE A 2 -5.92 -2.40 -44.95
C ILE A 2 -4.99 -3.64 -44.76
N SER A 3 -4.06 -3.89 -45.68
CA SER A 3 -3.14 -5.04 -45.59
C SER A 3 -2.32 -5.06 -44.29
N LEU A 4 -1.85 -3.89 -43.84
CA LEU A 4 -1.06 -3.76 -42.61
C LEU A 4 -1.92 -3.93 -41.35
N LEU A 5 -3.18 -3.49 -41.37
CA LEU A 5 -4.12 -3.72 -40.26
C LEU A 5 -4.47 -5.20 -40.11
N ASN A 6 -4.67 -5.91 -41.23
CA ASN A 6 -4.87 -7.36 -41.24
C ASN A 6 -3.62 -8.10 -40.72
N GLU A 7 -2.42 -7.70 -41.17
CA GLU A 7 -1.14 -8.22 -40.69
C GLU A 7 -0.96 -7.99 -39.18
N ALA A 8 -1.24 -6.78 -38.67
CA ALA A 8 -1.18 -6.47 -37.25
C ALA A 8 -2.22 -7.26 -36.42
N THR A 9 -3.39 -7.54 -36.98
CA THR A 9 -4.44 -8.33 -36.30
C THR A 9 -4.01 -9.80 -36.15
N LEU A 10 -3.34 -10.36 -37.16
CA LEU A 10 -2.87 -11.75 -37.17
C LEU A 10 -1.51 -11.95 -36.49
N CYS A 11 -0.72 -10.89 -36.30
CA CYS A 11 0.62 -10.97 -35.71
C CYS A 11 0.56 -11.35 -34.21
N PRO A 12 1.19 -12.48 -33.80
CA PRO A 12 1.22 -12.88 -32.40
C PRO A 12 2.34 -12.20 -31.59
N ASP A 13 3.40 -11.70 -32.26
CA ASP A 13 4.48 -10.98 -31.61
C ASP A 13 4.09 -9.50 -31.37
N PRO A 14 4.05 -9.03 -30.11
CA PRO A 14 3.72 -7.64 -29.82
C PRO A 14 4.75 -6.63 -30.35
N GLN A 15 6.03 -6.99 -30.49
CA GLN A 15 7.04 -6.05 -31.00
C GLN A 15 6.85 -5.81 -32.51
N MET A 16 6.79 -6.87 -33.30
CA MET A 16 6.48 -6.78 -34.73
C MET A 16 5.11 -6.13 -34.98
N LYS A 17 4.08 -6.43 -34.17
CA LYS A 17 2.78 -5.75 -34.26
C LYS A 17 2.90 -4.24 -34.03
N LEU A 18 3.69 -3.81 -33.03
CA LEU A 18 3.92 -2.39 -32.74
C LEU A 18 4.61 -1.69 -33.92
N GLU A 19 5.58 -2.33 -34.59
CA GLU A 19 6.21 -1.77 -35.79
C GLU A 19 5.21 -1.58 -36.94
N ILE A 20 4.35 -2.57 -37.20
CA ILE A 20 3.31 -2.51 -38.24
C ILE A 20 2.32 -1.38 -37.92
N LEU A 21 1.88 -1.26 -36.67
CA LEU A 21 0.97 -0.19 -36.22
C LEU A 21 1.61 1.21 -36.34
N ASN A 22 2.90 1.37 -36.02
CA ASN A 22 3.62 2.63 -36.25
C ASN A 22 3.71 2.99 -37.74
N ARG A 23 3.90 2.01 -38.64
CA ARG A 23 3.84 2.25 -40.10
C ARG A 23 2.44 2.69 -40.56
N VAL A 24 1.38 2.12 -39.96
CA VAL A 24 0.00 2.58 -40.21
C VAL A 24 -0.22 4.01 -39.73
N GLN A 25 0.27 4.37 -38.53
CA GLN A 25 0.21 5.74 -38.01
C GLN A 25 0.89 6.76 -38.95
N ASP A 26 2.10 6.47 -39.44
CA ASP A 26 2.80 7.35 -40.38
C ASP A 26 2.01 7.55 -41.69
N ILE A 27 1.41 6.48 -42.23
CA ILE A 27 0.57 6.58 -43.42
C ILE A 27 -0.66 7.48 -43.15
N LEU A 28 -1.37 7.27 -42.03
CA LEU A 28 -2.62 7.98 -41.73
C LEU A 28 -2.44 9.41 -41.22
N LEU A 29 -1.29 9.77 -40.61
CA LEU A 29 -1.07 11.11 -40.03
C LEU A 29 -0.08 11.99 -40.82
N CYS A 30 0.80 11.38 -41.62
CA CYS A 30 1.81 12.11 -42.40
C CYS A 30 1.55 12.06 -43.91
N LYS A 31 1.17 10.91 -44.46
CA LYS A 31 1.09 10.70 -45.93
C LYS A 31 -0.29 10.98 -46.51
N GLU A 32 -1.34 10.37 -45.97
CA GLU A 32 -2.71 10.47 -46.48
C GLU A 32 -3.72 10.78 -45.34
N PRO A 33 -3.73 12.01 -44.78
CA PRO A 33 -4.61 12.36 -43.66
C PRO A 33 -6.11 12.23 -43.94
N SER A 34 -6.53 12.29 -45.20
CA SER A 34 -7.91 12.07 -45.62
C SER A 34 -8.43 10.65 -45.34
N LEU A 35 -7.55 9.68 -45.12
CA LEU A 35 -7.92 8.32 -44.74
C LEU A 35 -8.13 8.14 -43.23
N LEU A 36 -7.80 9.13 -42.40
CA LEU A 36 -7.85 9.02 -40.94
C LEU A 36 -9.24 8.60 -40.45
N GLN A 37 -10.29 9.35 -40.81
CA GLN A 37 -11.67 9.08 -40.40
C GLN A 37 -12.18 7.70 -40.84
N ASN A 38 -11.65 7.15 -41.94
CA ASN A 38 -12.02 5.82 -42.45
C ASN A 38 -11.37 4.65 -41.70
N PHE A 39 -10.32 4.88 -40.90
CA PHE A 39 -9.54 3.82 -40.23
C PHE A 39 -9.32 4.04 -38.73
N VAL A 40 -9.92 5.08 -38.14
CA VAL A 40 -9.85 5.35 -36.69
C VAL A 40 -10.45 4.19 -35.89
N VAL A 41 -11.60 3.65 -36.31
CA VAL A 41 -12.31 2.58 -35.57
C VAL A 41 -11.49 1.29 -35.49
N GLU A 42 -10.83 0.91 -36.59
CA GLU A 42 -9.96 -0.26 -36.68
C GLU A 42 -8.72 -0.13 -35.78
N ILE A 43 -8.18 1.08 -35.62
CA ILE A 43 -7.05 1.33 -34.70
C ILE A 43 -7.52 1.36 -33.25
N LEU A 44 -8.70 1.92 -32.98
CA LEU A 44 -9.32 1.90 -31.65
C LEU A 44 -9.61 0.47 -31.17
N ALA A 45 -9.85 -0.50 -32.06
CA ALA A 45 -10.04 -1.91 -31.69
C ALA A 45 -8.83 -2.50 -30.91
N PHE A 46 -7.61 -2.04 -31.19
CA PHE A 46 -6.39 -2.47 -30.48
C PHE A 46 -6.32 -1.95 -29.02
N GLN A 47 -7.25 -1.10 -28.57
CA GLN A 47 -7.34 -0.73 -27.14
C GLN A 47 -7.64 -1.95 -26.24
N ASN A 48 -8.17 -3.04 -26.80
CA ASN A 48 -8.46 -4.27 -26.08
C ASN A 48 -7.33 -5.32 -26.18
N ASP A 49 -6.18 -4.99 -26.79
CA ASP A 49 -5.04 -5.91 -26.87
C ASP A 49 -4.48 -6.22 -25.47
N ARG A 50 -4.00 -7.45 -25.26
CA ARG A 50 -3.46 -7.92 -23.99
C ARG A 50 -2.19 -7.16 -23.58
N ASN A 51 -1.37 -6.72 -24.55
CA ASN A 51 -0.13 -6.02 -24.25
C ASN A 51 -0.35 -4.51 -23.99
N GLY A 52 0.15 -4.02 -22.84
CA GLY A 52 0.06 -2.61 -22.45
C GLY A 52 0.80 -1.64 -23.38
N ASP A 53 1.83 -2.08 -24.12
CA ASP A 53 2.54 -1.21 -25.08
C ASP A 53 1.73 -0.94 -26.33
N ILE A 54 0.92 -1.90 -26.79
CA ILE A 54 -0.04 -1.69 -27.89
C ILE A 54 -1.15 -0.74 -27.44
N ARG A 55 -1.66 -0.88 -26.21
CA ARG A 55 -2.64 0.07 -25.64
C ARG A 55 -2.06 1.48 -25.47
N LYS A 56 -0.79 1.61 -25.04
CA LYS A 56 -0.04 2.89 -25.03
C LYS A 56 0.15 3.49 -26.43
N PHE A 57 0.33 2.66 -27.46
CA PHE A 57 0.35 3.12 -28.85
C PHE A 57 -1.00 3.71 -29.24
N VAL A 58 -2.13 3.06 -28.94
CA VAL A 58 -3.47 3.61 -29.23
C VAL A 58 -3.67 4.98 -28.59
N VAL A 59 -3.29 5.17 -27.33
CA VAL A 59 -3.32 6.49 -26.66
C VAL A 59 -2.46 7.54 -27.40
N SER A 60 -1.30 7.12 -27.89
CA SER A 60 -0.36 8.01 -28.61
C SER A 60 -0.85 8.37 -30.01
N PHE A 61 -1.46 7.41 -30.71
CA PHE A 61 -2.13 7.61 -31.99
C PHE A 61 -3.28 8.61 -31.84
N ILE A 62 -4.14 8.43 -30.84
CA ILE A 62 -5.25 9.36 -30.56
C ILE A 62 -4.74 10.77 -30.27
N GLU A 63 -3.66 10.93 -29.49
CA GLU A 63 -3.08 12.24 -29.19
C GLU A 63 -2.60 12.97 -30.46
N GLU A 64 -1.88 12.27 -31.35
CA GLU A 64 -1.39 12.87 -32.61
C GLU A 64 -2.51 13.08 -33.63
N ALA A 65 -3.51 12.20 -33.67
CA ALA A 65 -4.68 12.33 -34.53
C ALA A 65 -5.49 13.59 -34.17
N ILE A 66 -5.77 13.83 -32.87
CA ILE A 66 -6.50 15.02 -32.39
C ILE A 66 -5.74 16.32 -32.70
N LYS A 67 -4.40 16.31 -32.68
CA LYS A 67 -3.57 17.47 -33.05
C LYS A 67 -3.66 17.81 -34.55
N LYS A 68 -4.04 16.85 -35.40
CA LYS A 68 -4.20 17.00 -36.85
C LYS A 68 -5.62 17.37 -37.24
N ASP A 69 -6.60 16.63 -36.71
CA ASP A 69 -8.03 16.85 -36.91
C ASP A 69 -8.74 16.77 -35.56
N CYS A 70 -9.28 17.90 -35.09
CA CYS A 70 -10.02 17.95 -33.83
C CYS A 70 -11.46 17.41 -33.97
N GLU A 71 -12.00 17.27 -35.18
CA GLU A 71 -13.39 16.83 -35.37
C GLU A 71 -13.60 15.35 -35.07
N ILE A 72 -12.53 14.55 -34.97
CA ILE A 72 -12.58 13.14 -34.52
C ILE A 72 -12.82 12.99 -33.01
N LEU A 73 -12.70 14.07 -32.23
CA LEU A 73 -12.83 14.06 -30.76
C LEU A 73 -14.07 13.31 -30.24
N PRO A 74 -15.29 13.49 -30.79
CA PRO A 74 -16.49 12.79 -30.34
C PRO A 74 -16.40 11.25 -30.44
N GLU A 75 -15.64 10.73 -31.41
CA GLU A 75 -15.50 9.28 -31.64
C GLU A 75 -14.43 8.68 -30.71
N VAL A 76 -13.33 9.40 -30.47
CA VAL A 76 -12.18 8.88 -29.71
C VAL A 76 -12.30 9.10 -28.19
N ILE A 77 -13.03 10.13 -27.72
CA ILE A 77 -12.98 10.59 -26.31
C ILE A 77 -13.40 9.52 -25.29
N VAL A 78 -14.36 8.67 -25.62
CA VAL A 78 -14.84 7.59 -24.73
C VAL A 78 -13.77 6.50 -24.56
N ASN A 79 -12.98 6.23 -25.59
CA ASN A 79 -11.89 5.25 -25.56
C ASN A 79 -10.76 5.72 -24.62
N ILE A 80 -10.47 7.02 -24.60
CA ILE A 80 -9.54 7.63 -23.62
C ILE A 80 -10.08 7.45 -22.19
N GLN A 81 -11.38 7.68 -21.98
CA GLN A 81 -12.01 7.49 -20.67
C GLN A 81 -11.94 6.03 -20.19
N ILE A 82 -12.09 5.05 -21.09
CA ILE A 82 -11.95 3.62 -20.79
C ILE A 82 -10.49 3.29 -20.44
N LEU A 83 -9.53 3.74 -21.25
CA LEU A 83 -8.09 3.50 -21.03
C LEU A 83 -7.54 4.20 -19.77
N LEU A 84 -8.22 5.23 -19.25
CA LEU A 84 -7.90 5.85 -17.95
C LEU A 84 -8.12 4.86 -16.79
N GLN A 85 -9.01 3.88 -16.95
CA GLN A 85 -9.31 2.82 -15.99
C GLN A 85 -8.52 1.52 -16.28
N ASP A 86 -7.45 1.58 -17.10
CA ASP A 86 -6.61 0.42 -17.41
C ASP A 86 -5.93 -0.17 -16.17
N ARG A 87 -5.85 -1.49 -16.10
CA ARG A 87 -5.21 -2.23 -15.00
C ARG A 87 -3.69 -2.02 -14.91
N THR A 88 -3.06 -1.48 -15.95
CA THR A 88 -1.61 -1.29 -16.06
C THR A 88 -1.25 0.18 -15.78
N PRO A 89 -0.56 0.50 -14.68
CA PRO A 89 -0.25 1.90 -14.33
C PRO A 89 0.58 2.66 -15.38
N GLN A 90 1.33 1.95 -16.24
CA GLN A 90 2.07 2.57 -17.34
C GLN A 90 1.15 3.03 -18.50
N VAL A 91 0.01 2.36 -18.70
CA VAL A 91 -1.03 2.82 -19.63
C VAL A 91 -1.72 4.04 -19.03
N GLN A 92 -2.16 3.97 -17.77
CA GLN A 92 -2.79 5.11 -17.08
C GLN A 92 -1.92 6.37 -17.09
N LYS A 93 -0.60 6.26 -16.84
CA LYS A 93 0.34 7.39 -16.97
C LYS A 93 0.34 8.01 -18.37
N ARG A 94 0.37 7.17 -19.41
CA ARG A 94 0.34 7.63 -20.81
C ARG A 94 -0.99 8.31 -21.15
N VAL A 95 -2.10 7.84 -20.58
CA VAL A 95 -3.43 8.47 -20.69
C VAL A 95 -3.46 9.82 -19.99
N VAL A 96 -2.98 9.94 -18.74
CA VAL A 96 -2.92 11.24 -18.03
C VAL A 96 -2.06 12.25 -18.80
N GLN A 97 -0.95 11.82 -19.40
CA GLN A 97 -0.14 12.67 -20.30
C GLN A 97 -0.91 13.14 -21.54
N CYS A 98 -1.65 12.23 -22.20
CA CYS A 98 -2.52 12.57 -23.33
C CYS A 98 -3.64 13.54 -22.91
N VAL A 99 -4.36 13.25 -21.82
CA VAL A 99 -5.43 14.10 -21.29
C VAL A 99 -4.92 15.50 -20.89
N THR A 100 -3.66 15.60 -20.44
CA THR A 100 -3.02 16.90 -20.16
C THR A 100 -2.92 17.79 -21.41
N GLN A 101 -2.62 17.22 -22.58
CA GLN A 101 -2.61 17.96 -23.84
C GLN A 101 -4.04 18.16 -24.39
N LEU A 102 -4.86 17.12 -24.32
CA LEU A 102 -6.22 17.09 -24.84
C LEU A 102 -7.13 18.12 -24.15
N TYR A 103 -7.06 18.28 -22.82
CA TYR A 103 -7.90 19.25 -22.09
C TYR A 103 -7.71 20.67 -22.63
N ARG A 104 -6.46 21.06 -22.89
CA ARG A 104 -6.10 22.31 -23.54
C ARG A 104 -6.65 22.40 -24.97
N ILE A 105 -6.47 21.36 -25.79
CA ILE A 105 -6.96 21.34 -27.18
C ILE A 105 -8.49 21.46 -27.23
N VAL A 106 -9.22 20.72 -26.38
CA VAL A 106 -10.68 20.76 -26.28
C VAL A 106 -11.17 22.15 -25.86
N LEU A 107 -10.56 22.77 -24.84
CA LEU A 107 -10.96 24.12 -24.42
C LEU A 107 -10.65 25.17 -25.51
N MET A 108 -9.53 25.05 -26.22
CA MET A 108 -9.20 25.89 -27.37
C MET A 108 -10.19 25.71 -28.55
N TRP A 109 -10.61 24.48 -28.83
CA TRP A 109 -11.58 24.15 -29.89
C TRP A 109 -12.97 24.73 -29.55
N LEU A 110 -13.43 24.54 -28.32
CA LEU A 110 -14.67 25.15 -27.80
C LEU A 110 -14.64 26.68 -27.82
N ALA A 111 -13.49 27.29 -27.48
CA ALA A 111 -13.31 28.74 -27.47
C ALA A 111 -13.26 29.37 -28.87
N ARG A 112 -12.82 28.62 -29.89
CA ARG A 112 -12.69 29.09 -31.28
C ARG A 112 -13.91 28.78 -32.15
N ALA A 113 -14.77 27.85 -31.74
CA ALA A 113 -15.94 27.47 -32.52
C ALA A 113 -16.98 28.62 -32.58
N PRO A 114 -17.56 28.91 -33.76
CA PRO A 114 -18.56 29.97 -33.91
C PRO A 114 -19.89 29.64 -33.22
N SER A 115 -20.19 28.35 -33.04
CA SER A 115 -21.31 27.85 -32.25
C SER A 115 -20.97 26.48 -31.65
N VAL A 116 -21.52 26.15 -30.49
CA VAL A 116 -21.23 24.89 -29.80
C VAL A 116 -22.28 23.84 -30.16
N THR A 117 -21.88 22.77 -30.86
CA THR A 117 -22.78 21.66 -31.22
C THR A 117 -23.04 20.72 -30.05
N GLU A 118 -24.05 19.86 -30.16
CA GLU A 118 -24.36 18.85 -29.13
C GLU A 118 -23.18 17.87 -28.90
N ASN A 119 -22.46 17.51 -29.98
CA ASN A 119 -21.29 16.65 -29.88
C ASN A 119 -20.13 17.33 -29.13
N MET A 120 -19.92 18.63 -29.35
CA MET A 120 -18.95 19.41 -28.57
C MET A 120 -19.31 19.44 -27.07
N GLN A 121 -20.61 19.55 -26.72
CA GLN A 121 -21.06 19.49 -25.33
C GLN A 121 -20.82 18.10 -24.69
N LYS A 122 -21.04 17.02 -25.45
CA LYS A 122 -20.73 15.64 -25.01
C LYS A 122 -19.22 15.46 -24.77
N VAL A 123 -18.36 15.92 -25.69
CA VAL A 123 -16.90 15.90 -25.53
C VAL A 123 -16.46 16.69 -24.29
N TRP A 124 -17.03 17.88 -24.05
CA TRP A 124 -16.72 18.68 -22.86
C TRP A 124 -17.15 17.99 -21.55
N SER A 125 -18.34 17.38 -21.54
CA SER A 125 -18.85 16.62 -20.39
C SER A 125 -17.93 15.44 -20.05
N VAL A 126 -17.57 14.62 -21.04
CA VAL A 126 -16.63 13.50 -20.84
C VAL A 126 -15.26 14.00 -20.39
N THR A 127 -14.73 15.05 -21.01
CA THR A 127 -13.45 15.68 -20.63
C THR A 127 -13.47 16.21 -19.19
N THR A 128 -14.61 16.77 -18.74
CA THR A 128 -14.79 17.24 -17.36
C THR A 128 -14.87 16.07 -16.36
N ASN A 129 -15.53 14.98 -16.72
CA ASN A 129 -15.56 13.76 -15.90
C ASN A 129 -14.16 13.13 -15.77
N MET A 130 -13.38 13.07 -16.86
CA MET A 130 -11.99 12.61 -16.83
C MET A 130 -11.11 13.52 -15.96
N LYS A 131 -11.28 14.85 -16.04
CA LYS A 131 -10.58 15.80 -15.17
C LYS A 131 -10.85 15.51 -13.68
N GLY A 132 -12.12 15.37 -13.28
CA GLY A 132 -12.48 15.03 -11.90
C GLY A 132 -11.87 13.70 -11.44
N PHE A 133 -11.90 12.68 -12.30
CA PHE A 133 -11.28 11.38 -12.01
C PHE A 133 -9.75 11.49 -11.83
N ILE A 134 -9.05 12.25 -12.67
CA ILE A 134 -7.58 12.45 -12.57
C ILE A 134 -7.21 13.25 -11.31
N ILE A 135 -8.01 14.25 -10.92
CA ILE A 135 -7.82 14.99 -9.66
C ILE A 135 -7.91 14.03 -8.47
N ASN A 136 -8.92 13.16 -8.44
CA ASN A 136 -9.10 12.18 -7.35
C ASN A 136 -8.00 11.09 -7.31
N MET A 137 -7.27 10.86 -8.40
CA MET A 137 -6.13 9.93 -8.41
C MET A 137 -4.85 10.50 -7.77
N VAL A 138 -4.85 11.73 -7.24
CA VAL A 138 -3.68 12.33 -6.58
C VAL A 138 -3.18 11.49 -5.39
N ASP A 139 -4.09 10.77 -4.73
CA ASP A 139 -3.81 9.86 -3.60
C ASP A 139 -3.52 8.41 -4.03
N SER A 140 -3.31 8.15 -5.34
CA SER A 140 -2.96 6.82 -5.86
C SER A 140 -1.67 6.26 -5.27
N GLU A 141 -1.66 4.96 -4.97
CA GLU A 141 -0.47 4.22 -4.52
C GLU A 141 0.69 4.27 -5.54
N ASN A 142 0.41 4.46 -6.84
CA ASN A 142 1.47 4.46 -7.84
C ASN A 142 2.22 5.79 -7.89
N ASP A 143 3.42 5.82 -7.31
CA ASP A 143 4.20 7.04 -7.13
C ASP A 143 4.41 7.84 -8.43
N GLY A 144 4.73 7.15 -9.53
CA GLY A 144 4.93 7.79 -10.84
C GLY A 144 3.65 8.21 -11.55
N LEU A 145 2.46 7.77 -11.11
CA LEU A 145 1.18 8.26 -11.60
C LEU A 145 0.87 9.61 -10.95
N ARG A 146 1.05 9.71 -9.63
CA ARG A 146 0.98 10.99 -8.89
C ARG A 146 1.87 12.07 -9.51
N THR A 147 3.06 11.70 -10.01
CA THR A 147 3.98 12.64 -10.69
C THR A 147 3.38 13.22 -11.98
N GLN A 148 2.65 12.41 -12.76
CA GLN A 148 1.96 12.90 -13.95
C GLN A 148 0.73 13.74 -13.58
N ILE A 149 0.01 13.36 -12.52
CA ILE A 149 -1.14 14.11 -12.01
C ILE A 149 -0.72 15.51 -11.56
N VAL A 150 0.40 15.66 -10.85
CA VAL A 150 0.96 16.98 -10.50
C VAL A 150 1.18 17.87 -11.74
N LYS A 151 1.58 17.30 -12.89
CA LYS A 151 1.70 18.04 -14.16
C LYS A 151 0.36 18.33 -14.84
N PHE A 152 -0.63 17.46 -14.67
CA PHE A 152 -2.01 17.75 -15.06
C PHE A 152 -2.59 18.92 -14.24
N LEU A 153 -2.40 18.92 -12.91
CA LEU A 153 -2.85 20.01 -12.04
C LEU A 153 -2.12 21.34 -12.37
N GLU A 154 -0.82 21.31 -12.66
CA GLU A 154 -0.08 22.48 -13.16
C GLU A 154 -0.73 23.07 -14.42
N MET A 155 -1.07 22.22 -15.39
CA MET A 155 -1.72 22.63 -16.63
C MET A 155 -3.10 23.23 -16.36
N LEU A 156 -3.94 22.61 -15.51
CA LEU A 156 -5.26 23.11 -15.16
C LEU A 156 -5.18 24.53 -14.57
N VAL A 157 -4.36 24.74 -13.53
CA VAL A 157 -4.24 26.05 -12.87
C VAL A 157 -3.80 27.12 -13.86
N LEU A 158 -2.83 26.82 -14.73
CA LEU A 158 -2.35 27.78 -15.74
C LEU A 158 -3.41 28.11 -16.80
N LEU A 159 -4.13 27.10 -17.31
CA LEU A 159 -5.15 27.26 -18.35
C LEU A 159 -6.40 27.99 -17.83
N GLN A 160 -6.72 27.80 -16.55
CA GLN A 160 -7.93 28.27 -15.88
C GLN A 160 -7.71 29.48 -14.97
N THR A 161 -6.64 30.27 -15.21
CA THR A 161 -6.39 31.55 -14.53
C THR A 161 -5.92 32.63 -15.51
N TYR A 162 -6.07 33.89 -15.12
CA TYR A 162 -5.66 35.05 -15.92
C TYR A 162 -4.15 35.33 -15.81
N PRO A 163 -3.46 35.67 -16.91
CA PRO A 163 -2.11 36.21 -16.86
C PRO A 163 -2.12 37.64 -16.31
N GLU A 164 -0.96 38.10 -15.83
CA GLU A 164 -0.77 39.45 -15.32
C GLU A 164 0.29 40.18 -16.15
N ALA A 165 0.40 41.51 -15.96
CA ALA A 165 1.40 42.33 -16.65
C ALA A 165 2.85 41.87 -16.41
N GLU A 166 3.10 41.20 -15.29
CA GLU A 166 4.41 40.69 -14.87
C GLU A 166 4.63 39.21 -15.19
N SER A 167 3.64 38.50 -15.78
CA SER A 167 3.74 37.09 -16.16
C SER A 167 4.79 36.84 -17.26
N ILE A 168 5.59 35.78 -17.11
CA ILE A 168 6.48 35.32 -18.19
C ILE A 168 5.65 34.83 -19.39
N LYS A 169 5.80 35.48 -20.55
CA LYS A 169 5.11 35.07 -21.79
C LYS A 169 5.73 33.78 -22.36
N ARG A 170 4.89 32.83 -22.75
CA ARG A 170 5.26 31.61 -23.48
C ARG A 170 4.70 31.64 -24.91
N ASN A 171 5.42 31.01 -25.85
CA ASN A 171 4.91 30.79 -27.20
C ASN A 171 3.68 29.87 -27.14
N ASN A 172 2.59 30.25 -27.82
CA ASN A 172 1.29 29.59 -27.74
C ASN A 172 0.73 29.46 -26.30
N ASP A 173 0.88 30.47 -25.42
CA ASP A 173 0.12 30.47 -24.17
C ASP A 173 -1.41 30.54 -24.46
N PHE A 174 -2.22 29.98 -23.57
CA PHE A 174 -3.70 30.04 -23.63
C PHE A 174 -4.24 30.09 -22.21
N SER A 175 -5.20 30.96 -21.96
CA SER A 175 -5.67 31.34 -20.63
C SER A 175 -7.17 31.64 -20.61
N LEU A 176 -7.70 32.06 -19.45
CA LEU A 176 -9.09 32.53 -19.36
C LEU A 176 -9.37 33.81 -20.17
N GLU A 177 -8.35 34.59 -20.57
CA GLU A 177 -8.56 35.75 -21.46
C GLU A 177 -9.07 35.31 -22.84
N ASP A 178 -8.56 34.17 -23.33
CA ASP A 178 -8.82 33.62 -24.66
C ASP A 178 -10.17 32.88 -24.78
N VAL A 179 -10.82 32.56 -23.65
CA VAL A 179 -12.11 31.85 -23.60
C VAL A 179 -13.27 32.86 -23.73
N PRO A 180 -14.11 32.87 -24.79
CA PRO A 180 -15.14 33.90 -24.94
C PRO A 180 -16.16 33.93 -23.79
N LEU A 181 -16.58 35.14 -23.36
CA LEU A 181 -17.64 35.31 -22.35
C LEU A 181 -19.00 34.73 -22.79
N THR A 182 -19.21 34.56 -24.09
CA THR A 182 -20.39 33.93 -24.69
C THR A 182 -20.43 32.40 -24.52
N LEU A 183 -19.31 31.76 -24.13
CA LEU A 183 -19.20 30.31 -24.02
C LEU A 183 -19.88 29.78 -22.74
N LYS A 184 -21.20 29.58 -22.79
CA LYS A 184 -22.01 29.10 -21.65
C LYS A 184 -21.58 27.73 -21.10
N VAL A 185 -20.96 26.88 -21.93
CA VAL A 185 -20.55 25.50 -21.61
C VAL A 185 -19.32 25.46 -20.69
N ALA A 186 -18.43 26.43 -20.80
CA ALA A 186 -17.20 26.54 -20.01
C ALA A 186 -17.05 27.98 -19.45
N ARG A 187 -17.88 28.31 -18.44
CA ARG A 187 -17.94 29.65 -17.85
C ARG A 187 -16.63 30.01 -17.13
N ARG A 188 -15.97 31.13 -17.53
CA ARG A 188 -14.70 31.62 -16.94
C ARG A 188 -14.66 31.55 -15.40
N ARG A 189 -15.65 32.15 -14.73
CA ARG A 189 -15.75 32.17 -13.25
C ARG A 189 -15.73 30.78 -12.61
N LYS A 190 -16.43 29.79 -13.19
CA LYS A 190 -16.43 28.41 -12.66
C LYS A 190 -15.09 27.71 -12.89
N LEU A 191 -14.42 27.99 -14.01
CA LEU A 191 -13.08 27.48 -14.28
C LEU A 191 -12.05 28.08 -13.29
N GLU A 192 -12.19 29.37 -12.96
CA GLU A 192 -11.32 30.07 -12.00
C GLU A 192 -11.53 29.59 -10.55
N GLU A 193 -12.77 29.46 -10.09
CA GLU A 193 -13.12 28.88 -8.77
C GLU A 193 -12.57 27.44 -8.62
N GLU A 194 -12.63 26.64 -9.69
CA GLU A 194 -12.03 25.31 -9.76
C GLU A 194 -10.49 25.37 -9.72
N ALA A 195 -9.87 26.30 -10.46
CA ALA A 195 -8.41 26.47 -10.49
C ALA A 195 -7.84 26.82 -9.11
N MET A 196 -8.52 27.70 -8.36
CA MET A 196 -8.15 28.04 -6.98
C MET A 196 -8.23 26.81 -6.07
N SER A 197 -9.28 26.00 -6.21
CA SER A 197 -9.47 24.76 -5.46
C SER A 197 -8.39 23.71 -5.78
N VAL A 198 -8.03 23.57 -7.06
CA VAL A 198 -6.93 22.69 -7.52
C VAL A 198 -5.56 23.19 -7.02
N PHE A 199 -5.33 24.50 -7.00
CA PHE A 199 -4.09 25.08 -6.49
C PHE A 199 -3.93 24.84 -4.98
N ASP A 200 -5.00 25.02 -4.19
CA ASP A 200 -4.97 24.72 -2.76
C ASP A 200 -4.81 23.21 -2.48
N LEU A 201 -5.31 22.32 -3.35
CA LEU A 201 -4.99 20.89 -3.33
C LEU A 201 -3.50 20.62 -3.60
N MET A 202 -2.88 21.31 -4.56
CA MET A 202 -1.43 21.19 -4.81
C MET A 202 -0.59 21.62 -3.59
N ILE A 203 -1.00 22.67 -2.87
CA ILE A 203 -0.34 23.09 -1.62
C ILE A 203 -0.49 22.02 -0.53
N LYS A 204 -1.69 21.45 -0.34
CA LYS A 204 -1.91 20.35 0.61
C LYS A 204 -1.05 19.13 0.28
N PHE A 205 -0.96 18.75 -0.99
CA PHE A 205 -0.11 17.66 -1.45
C PHE A 205 1.38 17.94 -1.17
N HIS A 206 1.87 19.14 -1.48
CA HIS A 206 3.24 19.58 -1.19
C HIS A 206 3.61 19.52 0.30
N GLY A 207 2.65 19.81 1.20
CA GLY A 207 2.83 19.78 2.65
C GLY A 207 2.61 18.42 3.33
N SER A 208 2.35 17.34 2.58
CA SER A 208 2.02 16.03 3.16
C SER A 208 3.24 15.34 3.82
N HIS A 209 3.07 14.81 5.03
CA HIS A 209 4.12 14.11 5.78
C HIS A 209 4.61 12.80 5.13
N HIS A 210 3.88 12.25 4.14
CA HIS A 210 4.19 10.97 3.49
C HIS A 210 4.44 11.10 1.99
N ILE A 211 4.65 12.32 1.47
CA ILE A 211 5.00 12.53 0.06
C ILE A 211 6.38 11.94 -0.29
N SER A 212 6.50 11.34 -1.48
CA SER A 212 7.79 10.83 -1.98
C SER A 212 8.71 11.97 -2.43
N SER A 213 10.03 11.75 -2.39
CA SER A 213 11.00 12.75 -2.87
C SER A 213 10.78 13.17 -4.33
N ALA A 214 10.35 12.23 -5.19
CA ALA A 214 10.09 12.50 -6.60
C ALA A 214 8.85 13.40 -6.78
N ASN A 215 7.76 13.08 -6.08
CA ASN A 215 6.53 13.85 -6.13
C ASN A 215 6.66 15.23 -5.48
N LEU A 216 7.43 15.34 -4.39
CA LEU A 216 7.73 16.62 -3.74
C LEU A 216 8.51 17.55 -4.66
N MET A 217 9.60 17.07 -5.29
CA MET A 217 10.36 17.87 -6.26
C MET A 217 9.52 18.25 -7.49
N ALA A 218 8.71 17.32 -8.01
CA ALA A 218 7.80 17.61 -9.11
C ALA A 218 6.76 18.68 -8.76
N CYS A 219 6.15 18.60 -7.56
CA CYS A 219 5.17 19.56 -7.09
C CYS A 219 5.80 20.93 -6.86
N MET A 220 6.95 20.99 -6.18
CA MET A 220 7.73 22.21 -5.96
C MET A 220 8.09 22.94 -7.27
N GLY A 221 8.56 22.18 -8.28
CA GLY A 221 8.84 22.74 -9.61
C GLY A 221 7.59 23.21 -10.36
N SER A 222 6.43 22.59 -10.10
CA SER A 222 5.14 22.97 -10.68
C SER A 222 4.58 24.24 -10.03
N LEU A 223 4.56 24.33 -8.69
CA LEU A 223 4.22 25.54 -7.94
C LEU A 223 5.10 26.73 -8.35
N THR A 224 6.40 26.52 -8.46
CA THR A 224 7.36 27.53 -8.96
C THR A 224 7.04 27.98 -10.39
N THR A 225 6.54 27.07 -11.24
CA THR A 225 6.16 27.40 -12.62
C THR A 225 4.83 28.17 -12.66
N ILE A 226 3.87 27.82 -11.80
CA ILE A 226 2.63 28.59 -11.61
C ILE A 226 2.95 30.03 -11.18
N ALA A 227 3.74 30.23 -10.11
CA ALA A 227 4.07 31.57 -9.61
C ALA A 227 4.74 32.50 -10.63
N LYS A 228 5.55 31.97 -11.55
CA LYS A 228 6.19 32.77 -12.62
C LYS A 228 5.26 33.10 -13.80
N LEU A 229 4.20 32.32 -14.00
CA LEU A 229 3.25 32.51 -15.09
C LEU A 229 1.98 33.22 -14.62
N ARG A 230 1.70 33.16 -13.31
CA ARG A 230 0.53 33.71 -12.61
C ARG A 230 0.99 34.28 -11.26
N PRO A 231 1.62 35.48 -11.24
CA PRO A 231 2.18 36.13 -10.05
C PRO A 231 1.25 36.27 -8.84
N ILE A 232 -0.07 36.26 -9.01
CA ILE A 232 -1.07 36.20 -7.95
C ILE A 232 -0.84 35.06 -6.94
N PHE A 233 -0.24 33.95 -7.37
CA PHE A 233 0.11 32.83 -6.51
C PHE A 233 1.49 32.95 -5.83
N MET A 234 2.30 33.97 -6.15
CA MET A 234 3.68 34.12 -5.67
C MET A 234 3.77 34.05 -4.14
N GLY A 235 2.93 34.80 -3.42
CA GLY A 235 2.92 34.80 -1.95
C GLY A 235 2.55 33.43 -1.35
N LYS A 236 1.50 32.78 -1.87
CA LYS A 236 1.11 31.42 -1.44
C LYS A 236 2.22 30.40 -1.72
N VAL A 237 2.92 30.50 -2.85
CA VAL A 237 4.04 29.60 -3.19
C VAL A 237 5.24 29.85 -2.28
N VAL A 238 5.65 31.09 -2.05
CA VAL A 238 6.77 31.41 -1.13
C VAL A 238 6.48 30.88 0.28
N ALA A 239 5.26 31.08 0.81
CA ALA A 239 4.86 30.54 2.11
C ALA A 239 4.86 29.00 2.15
N ALA A 240 4.47 28.32 1.06
CA ALA A 240 4.54 26.86 0.98
C ALA A 240 5.99 26.34 0.95
N LEU A 241 6.90 27.04 0.28
CA LEU A 241 8.34 26.72 0.25
C LEU A 241 9.01 26.97 1.63
N GLU A 242 8.62 28.05 2.32
CA GLU A 242 9.04 28.36 3.69
C GLU A 242 8.57 27.27 4.67
N THR A 243 7.30 26.87 4.58
CA THR A 243 6.72 25.79 5.40
C THR A 243 7.44 24.45 5.19
N LEU A 244 7.79 24.10 3.96
CA LEU A 244 8.55 22.88 3.66
C LEU A 244 9.98 22.95 4.20
N HIS A 245 10.62 24.12 4.21
CA HIS A 245 11.98 24.25 4.75
C HIS A 245 12.03 23.95 6.25
N MET A 246 10.96 24.32 6.99
CA MET A 246 10.81 23.99 8.40
C MET A 246 10.40 22.53 8.63
N ASN A 247 9.40 22.06 7.87
CA ASN A 247 8.75 20.77 8.08
C ASN A 247 9.03 19.81 6.91
N LEU A 248 10.28 19.37 6.76
CA LEU A 248 10.60 18.33 5.78
C LEU A 248 9.93 17.00 6.18
N PRO A 249 9.33 16.25 5.23
CA PRO A 249 8.69 14.97 5.53
C PRO A 249 9.67 13.97 6.17
N PRO A 250 9.33 13.36 7.33
CA PRO A 250 10.22 12.49 8.09
C PRO A 250 10.48 11.14 7.41
N THR A 251 9.71 10.81 6.36
CA THR A 251 9.87 9.60 5.54
C THR A 251 11.06 9.67 4.56
N LEU A 252 11.69 10.83 4.40
CA LEU A 252 12.78 11.04 3.45
C LEU A 252 14.13 10.60 4.03
N SER A 253 14.88 9.80 3.27
CA SER A 253 16.26 9.45 3.62
C SER A 253 17.19 10.68 3.54
N THR A 254 18.35 10.63 4.18
CA THR A 254 19.35 11.72 4.15
C THR A 254 19.78 12.10 2.72
N SER A 255 19.88 11.15 1.79
CA SER A 255 20.19 11.43 0.38
C SER A 255 19.02 12.10 -0.36
N GLN A 256 17.78 11.73 -0.03
CA GLN A 256 16.56 12.38 -0.53
C GLN A 256 16.40 13.80 0.02
N VAL A 257 16.62 14.02 1.32
CA VAL A 257 16.63 15.35 1.97
C VAL A 257 17.62 16.28 1.29
N ASN A 258 18.85 15.83 1.03
CA ASN A 258 19.85 16.62 0.32
C ASN A 258 19.43 16.96 -1.12
N SER A 259 18.75 16.04 -1.81
CA SER A 259 18.22 16.28 -3.16
C SER A 259 17.07 17.29 -3.13
N VAL A 260 16.16 17.20 -2.17
CA VAL A 260 15.04 18.14 -1.96
C VAL A 260 15.56 19.53 -1.58
N ARG A 261 16.50 19.66 -0.63
CA ARG A 261 17.13 20.95 -0.26
C ARG A 261 17.85 21.59 -1.45
N LYS A 262 18.57 20.81 -2.26
CA LYS A 262 19.21 21.30 -3.50
C LYS A 262 18.18 21.77 -4.54
N HIS A 263 17.07 21.04 -4.69
CA HIS A 263 15.98 21.44 -5.59
C HIS A 263 15.28 22.72 -5.09
N LEU A 264 15.04 22.84 -3.78
CA LEU A 264 14.46 24.02 -3.13
C LEU A 264 15.32 25.27 -3.35
N LYS A 265 16.64 25.19 -3.10
CA LYS A 265 17.60 26.28 -3.42
C LYS A 265 17.50 26.69 -4.89
N MET A 266 17.43 25.73 -5.81
CA MET A 266 17.30 26.00 -7.25
C MET A 266 15.97 26.70 -7.60
N GLN A 267 14.85 26.29 -6.99
CA GLN A 267 13.57 26.93 -7.25
C GLN A 267 13.45 28.33 -6.65
N LEU A 268 13.97 28.54 -5.44
CA LEU A 268 14.05 29.88 -4.82
C LEU A 268 14.91 30.84 -5.66
N LEU A 269 16.05 30.38 -6.20
CA LEU A 269 16.86 31.17 -7.16
C LEU A 269 16.12 31.45 -8.48
N ASN A 270 15.19 30.58 -8.90
CA ASN A 270 14.35 30.81 -10.09
C ASN A 270 13.21 31.81 -9.81
N LEU A 271 12.67 31.85 -8.59
CA LEU A 271 11.67 32.84 -8.17
C LEU A 271 12.31 34.22 -7.97
N LEU A 272 13.49 34.31 -7.35
CA LEU A 272 14.19 35.57 -7.07
C LEU A 272 14.51 36.39 -8.34
N ARG A 273 14.64 35.73 -9.49
CA ARG A 273 14.83 36.37 -10.81
C ARG A 273 13.57 37.04 -11.35
N HIS A 274 12.41 36.75 -10.78
CA HIS A 274 11.12 37.22 -11.29
C HIS A 274 10.82 38.64 -10.77
N PRO A 275 10.42 39.60 -11.62
CA PRO A 275 10.11 40.97 -11.18
C PRO A 275 9.06 41.02 -10.05
N ALA A 276 8.00 40.22 -10.17
CA ALA A 276 6.95 40.10 -9.13
C ALA A 276 7.40 39.53 -7.78
N SER A 277 8.63 38.98 -7.69
CA SER A 277 9.16 38.47 -6.41
C SER A 277 9.69 39.60 -5.50
N ALA A 278 9.70 40.85 -5.97
CA ALA A 278 10.27 42.00 -5.26
C ALA A 278 9.82 42.18 -3.81
N GLU A 279 8.54 41.90 -3.52
CA GLU A 279 7.94 42.02 -2.19
C GLU A 279 8.33 40.87 -1.26
N TYR A 280 8.82 39.76 -1.82
CA TYR A 280 9.27 38.56 -1.13
C TYR A 280 10.79 38.38 -1.14
N HIS A 281 11.55 39.32 -1.72
CA HIS A 281 13.01 39.25 -1.87
C HIS A 281 13.73 39.01 -0.53
N THR A 282 13.28 39.62 0.56
CA THR A 282 13.85 39.41 1.90
C THR A 282 13.68 37.96 2.34
N ASN A 283 12.46 37.42 2.30
CA ASN A 283 12.15 36.04 2.69
C ASN A 283 12.92 35.03 1.83
N ILE A 284 12.90 35.22 0.51
CA ILE A 284 13.59 34.33 -0.44
C ILE A 284 15.11 34.36 -0.20
N THR A 285 15.71 35.53 0.03
CA THR A 285 17.15 35.65 0.34
C THR A 285 17.52 35.00 1.68
N THR A 286 16.67 35.09 2.70
CA THR A 286 16.89 34.40 3.98
C THR A 286 16.88 32.89 3.80
N LEU A 287 15.82 32.31 3.23
CA LEU A 287 15.73 30.88 2.94
C LEU A 287 16.88 30.37 2.06
N LEU A 288 17.33 31.17 1.10
CA LEU A 288 18.50 30.84 0.29
C LEU A 288 19.79 30.78 1.12
N THR A 289 19.94 31.68 2.09
CA THR A 289 21.11 31.70 3.01
C THR A 289 21.11 30.46 3.90
N ASP A 290 19.96 30.08 4.47
CA ASP A 290 19.81 28.86 5.29
C ASP A 290 20.09 27.57 4.50
N LEU A 291 19.78 27.59 3.19
CA LEU A 291 20.09 26.50 2.25
C LEU A 291 21.52 26.57 1.67
N GLY A 292 22.40 27.43 2.20
CA GLY A 292 23.80 27.54 1.78
C GLY A 292 23.97 28.16 0.38
N ALA A 293 23.17 29.18 0.04
CA ALA A 293 23.46 30.05 -1.10
C ALA A 293 24.58 31.05 -0.76
N THR A 294 25.54 31.19 -1.66
CA THR A 294 26.55 32.24 -1.54
C THR A 294 25.94 33.60 -1.87
N THR A 295 26.44 34.66 -1.25
CA THR A 295 26.04 36.05 -1.57
C THR A 295 26.18 36.36 -3.06
N HIS A 296 27.19 35.81 -3.73
CA HIS A 296 27.38 35.95 -5.18
C HIS A 296 26.30 35.22 -6.01
N GLU A 297 25.87 34.01 -5.62
CA GLU A 297 24.74 33.31 -6.28
C GLU A 297 23.44 34.12 -6.15
N VAL A 298 23.17 34.67 -4.97
CA VAL A 298 22.00 35.49 -4.68
C VAL A 298 22.04 36.82 -5.45
N MET A 299 23.16 37.56 -5.40
CA MET A 299 23.32 38.82 -6.13
C MET A 299 23.19 38.64 -7.66
N LYS A 300 23.66 37.51 -8.21
CA LYS A 300 23.50 37.18 -9.63
C LYS A 300 22.06 36.83 -10.02
N ALA A 301 21.21 36.49 -9.05
CA ALA A 301 19.81 36.14 -9.26
C ALA A 301 18.84 37.32 -9.15
N TYR A 302 19.25 38.48 -8.62
CA TYR A 302 18.41 39.68 -8.63
C TYR A 302 18.12 40.18 -10.06
N PRO A 303 16.87 40.60 -10.38
CA PRO A 303 16.54 41.25 -11.65
C PRO A 303 17.24 42.62 -11.77
N LYS A 304 17.48 43.08 -13.00
CA LYS A 304 18.24 44.31 -13.23
C LYS A 304 17.39 45.55 -12.89
N LEU A 305 18.03 46.57 -12.32
CA LEU A 305 17.40 47.81 -11.84
C LEU A 305 16.53 48.58 -12.86
N GLU A 306 16.70 48.34 -14.17
CA GLU A 306 15.85 48.93 -15.22
C GLU A 306 14.46 48.28 -15.32
N GLU A 307 14.33 47.00 -14.98
CA GLU A 307 13.05 46.27 -15.03
C GLU A 307 12.15 46.68 -13.85
N ILE A 308 12.74 46.91 -12.68
CA ILE A 308 12.05 47.37 -11.46
C ILE A 308 11.45 48.79 -11.64
N LYS A 309 12.07 49.63 -12.49
CA LYS A 309 11.60 51.01 -12.77
C LYS A 309 10.38 51.09 -13.68
N LYS A 310 9.90 49.98 -14.25
CA LYS A 310 8.66 49.94 -15.05
C LYS A 310 7.37 49.81 -14.23
N ARG A 311 7.42 49.92 -12.88
CA ARG A 311 6.22 50.08 -12.04
C ARG A 311 5.47 51.37 -12.41
N PRO A 312 4.23 51.32 -12.94
CA PRO A 312 3.36 52.50 -12.91
C PRO A 312 2.90 52.72 -11.47
N LYS A 313 3.27 53.85 -10.87
CA LYS A 313 2.49 54.37 -9.73
C LYS A 313 1.06 54.58 -10.23
N LYS A 314 0.04 54.02 -9.57
CA LYS A 314 -1.35 54.39 -9.80
C LYS A 314 -1.51 55.88 -9.50
N SER A 315 -1.55 56.70 -10.55
CA SER A 315 -1.84 58.13 -10.48
C SER A 315 -3.35 58.34 -10.52
N ASN A 316 -3.95 58.73 -9.39
CA ASN A 316 -5.24 59.41 -9.41
C ASN A 316 -5.01 60.89 -9.72
N SER A 317 -5.46 61.33 -10.89
CA SER A 317 -5.86 62.71 -11.18
C SER A 317 -7.36 62.87 -10.83
N ASP A 318 -7.90 64.01 -10.42
CA ASP A 318 -7.34 65.32 -10.05
C ASP A 318 -8.34 66.02 -9.10
N VAL A 319 -7.94 66.42 -7.89
CA VAL A 319 -8.53 67.57 -7.16
C VAL A 319 -7.46 68.17 -6.22
N PRO A 320 -7.11 69.47 -6.33
CA PRO A 320 -6.08 70.08 -5.49
C PRO A 320 -6.67 70.72 -4.22
N LEU A 321 -6.19 70.33 -3.03
CA LEU A 321 -6.49 71.03 -1.77
C LEU A 321 -5.24 71.18 -0.88
N LYS A 322 -5.24 72.28 -0.13
CA LYS A 322 -4.09 72.89 0.55
C LYS A 322 -3.51 72.04 1.69
N LYS A 323 -2.22 72.31 1.98
CA LYS A 323 -1.51 71.97 3.22
C LYS A 323 -2.38 72.11 4.48
N MET A 324 -2.47 71.03 5.26
CA MET A 324 -2.46 71.08 6.72
C MET A 324 -1.74 69.83 7.26
N ARG A 325 -1.22 69.91 8.49
CA ARG A 325 -0.35 68.89 9.12
C ARG A 325 -1.13 68.13 10.19
N LEU A 326 -0.77 66.84 10.40
CA LEU A 326 -1.18 65.95 11.50
C LEU A 326 -2.67 65.57 11.44
N ASP A 327 -3.08 64.29 11.48
CA ASP A 327 -2.58 63.18 12.30
C ASP A 327 -2.35 61.85 11.53
N ASP A 328 -1.74 60.88 12.22
CA ASP A 328 -1.44 59.54 11.72
C ASP A 328 -2.69 58.67 11.51
N THR A 329 -2.80 58.03 10.33
CA THR A 329 -3.35 56.66 10.11
C THR A 329 -3.39 56.32 8.61
N SER A 330 -2.24 55.99 8.02
CA SER A 330 -2.20 55.30 6.71
C SER A 330 -2.13 53.79 6.94
N ALA A 331 -3.29 53.15 7.08
CA ALA A 331 -3.39 51.70 7.27
C ALA A 331 -2.85 50.95 6.03
N ILE A 332 -1.74 50.24 6.24
CA ILE A 332 -1.20 49.26 5.28
C ILE A 332 -2.09 48.02 5.37
N SER A 333 -2.37 47.37 4.23
CA SER A 333 -3.05 46.07 4.19
C SER A 333 -2.11 44.95 4.61
N GLU A 334 -1.75 44.91 5.90
CA GLU A 334 -0.89 43.86 6.48
C GLU A 334 -1.61 42.50 6.49
N SER A 335 -0.90 41.42 6.13
CA SER A 335 -1.47 40.09 6.22
C SER A 335 -1.52 39.62 7.67
N ALA A 336 -2.39 38.65 7.97
CA ALA A 336 -2.46 38.04 9.31
C ALA A 336 -1.10 37.53 9.82
N ILE A 337 -0.21 37.07 8.92
CA ILE A 337 1.14 36.63 9.33
C ILE A 337 2.01 37.84 9.70
N ASP A 338 1.90 38.96 8.98
CA ASP A 338 2.70 40.16 9.27
C ASP A 338 2.29 40.81 10.61
N ILE A 339 0.98 40.82 10.93
CA ILE A 339 0.44 41.29 12.22
C ILE A 339 0.98 40.44 13.39
N THR A 340 0.94 39.11 13.25
CA THR A 340 1.48 38.20 14.27
C THR A 340 3.02 38.26 14.32
N GLU A 341 3.70 38.52 13.21
CA GLU A 341 5.16 38.71 13.16
C GLU A 341 5.59 39.96 13.93
N GLN A 342 4.99 41.14 13.67
CA GLN A 342 5.28 42.36 14.43
C GLN A 342 5.10 42.15 15.93
N PHE A 343 3.97 41.56 16.34
CA PHE A 343 3.68 41.25 17.74
C PHE A 343 4.76 40.38 18.41
N ILE A 344 5.39 39.46 17.65
CA ILE A 344 6.48 38.62 18.16
C ILE A 344 7.80 39.40 18.17
N ILE A 345 8.12 40.17 17.12
CA ILE A 345 9.35 40.99 17.06
C ILE A 345 9.44 41.94 18.27
N GLU A 346 8.33 42.59 18.64
CA GLU A 346 8.28 43.51 19.78
C GLU A 346 8.51 42.82 21.14
N ARG A 347 8.33 41.50 21.21
CA ARG A 347 8.36 40.72 22.46
C ARG A 347 9.50 39.70 22.56
N LEU A 348 10.14 39.34 21.45
CA LEU A 348 11.20 38.33 21.37
C LEU A 348 12.54 38.86 21.90
N THR A 349 12.59 39.13 23.21
CA THR A 349 13.83 39.49 23.91
C THR A 349 14.74 38.27 24.11
N PRO A 350 16.06 38.46 24.30
CA PRO A 350 16.97 37.35 24.60
C PRO A 350 16.58 36.55 25.86
N GLU A 351 16.04 37.23 26.88
CA GLU A 351 15.54 36.61 28.11
C GLU A 351 14.30 35.75 27.85
N LEU A 352 13.33 36.25 27.06
CA LEU A 352 12.14 35.47 26.71
C LEU A 352 12.50 34.26 25.85
N ALA A 353 13.43 34.43 24.89
CA ALA A 353 13.94 33.34 24.06
C ALA A 353 14.63 32.26 24.91
N ALA A 354 15.47 32.66 25.89
CA ALA A 354 16.10 31.72 26.81
C ALA A 354 15.06 30.97 27.67
N ASN A 355 14.06 31.68 28.21
CA ASN A 355 12.99 31.07 29.01
C ASN A 355 12.15 30.08 28.20
N LEU A 356 11.81 30.41 26.94
CA LEU A 356 11.10 29.49 26.03
C LEU A 356 11.90 28.22 25.77
N VAL A 357 13.22 28.33 25.54
CA VAL A 357 14.10 27.16 25.37
C VAL A 357 14.14 26.34 26.66
N ILE A 358 14.33 26.96 27.83
CA ILE A 358 14.36 26.28 29.14
C ILE A 358 13.04 25.55 29.41
N THR A 359 11.89 26.15 29.11
CA THR A 359 10.57 25.48 29.23
C THR A 359 10.42 24.32 28.23
N GLY A 360 11.00 24.45 27.03
CA GLY A 360 11.01 23.38 26.02
C GLY A 360 11.95 22.20 26.36
N MET A 361 12.99 22.39 27.18
CA MET A 361 13.97 21.35 27.50
C MET A 361 13.35 20.08 28.10
N SER A 362 12.27 20.19 28.89
CA SER A 362 11.57 19.02 29.45
C SER A 362 10.77 18.19 28.44
N SER A 363 10.64 18.68 27.20
CA SER A 363 9.96 17.98 26.10
C SER A 363 10.93 17.43 25.04
N LEU A 364 12.24 17.57 25.25
CA LEU A 364 13.28 16.99 24.41
C LEU A 364 13.73 15.63 24.98
N PRO A 365 14.10 14.65 24.12
CA PRO A 365 14.62 13.37 24.57
C PRO A 365 16.03 13.51 25.17
N ASP A 366 16.34 12.69 26.19
CA ASP A 366 17.63 12.70 26.91
C ASP A 366 18.86 12.45 26.01
N THR A 367 18.66 11.86 24.83
CA THR A 367 19.71 11.60 23.84
C THR A 367 19.40 12.32 22.54
N MET A 368 20.40 13.01 21.98
CA MET A 368 20.26 13.77 20.74
C MET A 368 19.82 12.85 19.59
N PRO A 369 18.67 13.10 18.92
CA PRO A 369 18.20 12.26 17.84
C PRO A 369 19.23 12.18 16.69
N PRO A 370 19.55 10.98 16.15
CA PRO A 370 20.52 10.84 15.06
C PRO A 370 20.17 11.68 13.83
N LEU A 371 18.87 11.84 13.54
CA LEU A 371 18.36 12.66 12.45
C LEU A 371 18.65 14.16 12.66
N PHE A 372 18.56 14.66 13.89
CA PHE A 372 18.89 16.05 14.21
C PHE A 372 20.39 16.31 14.03
N SER A 373 21.23 15.45 14.61
CA SER A 373 22.69 15.52 14.45
C SER A 373 23.13 15.48 12.97
N ALA A 374 22.44 14.69 12.13
CA ALA A 374 22.73 14.58 10.70
C ALA A 374 22.17 15.73 9.83
N THR A 375 21.25 16.56 10.34
CA THR A 375 20.57 17.62 9.57
C THR A 375 20.81 19.05 10.07
N TYR A 376 21.41 19.19 11.26
CA TYR A 376 21.76 20.46 11.89
C TYR A 376 22.83 21.23 11.11
N THR A 377 22.49 22.46 10.71
CA THR A 377 23.42 23.42 10.10
C THR A 377 23.59 24.61 11.06
N PRO A 378 24.83 24.97 11.46
CA PRO A 378 25.06 26.13 12.32
C PRO A 378 24.60 27.43 11.68
N ILE A 379 23.81 28.23 12.39
CA ILE A 379 23.33 29.54 11.92
C ILE A 379 24.48 30.55 11.92
N ALA A 380 24.97 30.91 10.73
CA ALA A 380 26.16 31.74 10.57
C ALA A 380 26.02 33.20 11.05
N ALA A 381 24.79 33.70 11.26
CA ALA A 381 24.49 35.08 11.62
C ALA A 381 23.45 35.20 12.77
N ALA A 382 23.55 34.32 13.77
CA ALA A 382 22.69 34.32 14.95
C ALA A 382 22.70 35.69 15.68
N GLY A 383 21.53 36.16 16.12
CA GLY A 383 21.38 37.43 16.85
C GLY A 383 21.33 38.71 16.00
N THR A 384 21.44 38.62 14.67
CA THR A 384 21.19 39.79 13.81
C THR A 384 19.71 40.18 13.79
N GLN A 385 19.40 41.47 13.56
CA GLN A 385 18.02 41.94 13.40
C GLN A 385 17.25 41.21 12.28
N GLY A 386 17.95 40.81 11.21
CA GLY A 386 17.40 39.95 10.17
C GLY A 386 17.03 38.55 10.69
N GLN A 387 17.88 37.93 11.51
CA GLN A 387 17.60 36.62 12.12
C GLN A 387 16.44 36.70 13.13
N ILE A 388 16.38 37.75 13.95
CA ILE A 388 15.28 37.97 14.91
C ILE A 388 13.95 38.08 14.16
N LYS A 389 13.92 38.90 13.08
CA LYS A 389 12.75 39.03 12.21
C LYS A 389 12.36 37.70 11.56
N HIS A 390 13.33 36.91 11.09
CA HIS A 390 13.06 35.60 10.52
C HIS A 390 12.46 34.62 11.54
N VAL A 391 13.06 34.48 12.72
CA VAL A 391 12.53 33.62 13.80
C VAL A 391 11.13 34.07 14.22
N ALA A 392 10.88 35.37 14.31
CA ALA A 392 9.54 35.90 14.58
C ALA A 392 8.52 35.54 13.49
N ARG A 393 8.89 35.58 12.21
CA ARG A 393 8.00 35.17 11.09
C ARG A 393 7.73 33.67 11.08
N LEU A 394 8.72 32.84 11.43
CA LEU A 394 8.54 31.38 11.59
C LEU A 394 7.55 31.07 12.72
N LEU A 395 7.73 31.69 13.88
CA LEU A 395 6.81 31.57 15.02
C LEU A 395 5.41 32.10 14.67
N ALA A 396 5.30 33.23 13.96
CA ALA A 396 4.03 33.80 13.52
C ALA A 396 3.28 32.87 12.56
N THR A 397 3.99 32.20 11.67
CA THR A 397 3.42 31.25 10.71
C THR A 397 2.88 30.02 11.45
N GLN A 398 3.64 29.46 12.41
CA GLN A 398 3.16 28.32 13.21
C GLN A 398 2.00 28.68 14.14
N LEU A 399 2.06 29.83 14.82
CA LEU A 399 0.98 30.31 15.68
C LEU A 399 -0.30 30.54 14.89
N ASN A 400 -0.24 31.24 13.76
CA ASN A 400 -1.43 31.45 12.91
C ASN A 400 -1.97 30.14 12.33
N ALA A 401 -1.11 29.16 11.98
CA ALA A 401 -1.54 27.83 11.55
C ALA A 401 -2.26 27.06 12.67
N ALA A 402 -1.84 27.23 13.92
CA ALA A 402 -2.53 26.74 15.12
C ALA A 402 -3.75 27.60 15.53
N GLY A 403 -4.06 28.68 14.80
CA GLY A 403 -5.17 29.59 15.11
C GLY A 403 -4.92 30.53 16.29
N LEU A 404 -3.66 30.72 16.68
CA LEU A 404 -3.17 31.52 17.81
C LEU A 404 -2.50 32.82 17.32
N GLY A 405 -2.49 33.85 18.17
CA GLY A 405 -1.87 35.15 17.89
C GLY A 405 -2.84 36.19 17.29
N PRO A 406 -2.48 37.48 17.31
CA PRO A 406 -3.39 38.58 16.97
C PRO A 406 -3.84 38.57 15.50
N GLY A 407 -2.98 38.16 14.56
CA GLY A 407 -3.37 38.04 13.15
C GLY A 407 -4.43 36.95 12.91
N ALA A 408 -4.35 35.83 13.62
CA ALA A 408 -5.34 34.77 13.54
C ALA A 408 -6.73 35.20 14.06
N THR A 409 -6.79 36.07 15.08
CA THR A 409 -8.07 36.61 15.58
C THR A 409 -8.66 37.63 14.61
N VAL A 410 -7.84 38.50 14.00
CA VAL A 410 -8.28 39.42 12.94
C VAL A 410 -8.80 38.66 11.72
N ALA A 411 -8.11 37.59 11.29
CA ALA A 411 -8.53 36.74 10.17
C ALA A 411 -9.84 35.97 10.43
N LYS A 412 -10.16 35.63 11.69
CA LYS A 412 -11.47 35.09 12.07
C LYS A 412 -12.57 36.15 12.00
N ASN A 413 -12.27 37.39 12.39
CA ASN A 413 -13.25 38.48 12.49
C ASN A 413 -13.53 39.20 11.16
N GLN A 414 -12.64 39.15 10.16
CA GLN A 414 -12.80 39.83 8.87
C GLN A 414 -13.65 39.09 7.82
N LYS A 415 -14.32 37.99 8.18
CA LYS A 415 -15.25 37.34 7.25
C LYS A 415 -16.57 38.11 7.13
N VAL A 416 -16.80 38.62 5.91
CA VAL A 416 -18.07 39.08 5.31
C VAL A 416 -18.31 40.60 5.34
N PRO A 417 -18.45 41.22 4.15
CA PRO A 417 -19.77 41.70 3.70
C PRO A 417 -20.31 40.90 2.51
N VAL A 418 -21.58 40.49 2.57
CA VAL A 418 -22.31 39.97 1.41
C VAL A 418 -22.80 41.17 0.58
N VAL A 419 -22.43 41.21 -0.69
CA VAL A 419 -23.19 41.96 -1.69
C VAL A 419 -24.25 41.01 -2.24
N ASN A 420 -25.51 41.42 -2.19
CA ASN A 420 -26.61 40.67 -2.81
C ASN A 420 -26.39 40.60 -4.33
N ASP A 421 -26.31 39.40 -4.87
CA ASP A 421 -26.77 39.08 -6.22
C ASP A 421 -27.45 37.71 -6.15
N GLU A 422 -28.68 37.65 -6.61
CA GLU A 422 -29.48 36.42 -6.68
C GLU A 422 -29.01 35.58 -7.87
N GLU A 423 -28.57 34.34 -7.64
CA GLU A 423 -28.94 33.15 -8.45
C GLU A 423 -28.27 31.87 -7.94
N GLU A 424 -29.09 30.83 -7.77
CA GLU A 424 -28.76 29.40 -7.60
C GLU A 424 -27.46 29.02 -6.84
N ASN A 425 -27.62 28.62 -5.56
CA ASN A 425 -26.66 27.70 -4.95
C ASN A 425 -27.34 26.56 -4.20
N SER A 426 -27.04 25.32 -4.61
CA SER A 426 -27.46 24.11 -3.92
C SER A 426 -26.68 23.95 -2.62
N GLN A 427 -27.38 23.67 -1.52
CA GLN A 427 -26.77 23.49 -0.21
C GLN A 427 -25.85 22.25 -0.19
N ILE A 428 -24.63 22.43 0.31
CA ILE A 428 -23.85 21.34 0.92
C ILE A 428 -23.74 21.68 2.39
N ILE A 429 -24.43 20.89 3.22
CA ILE A 429 -24.33 20.94 4.67
C ILE A 429 -23.25 19.94 5.10
N ILE A 430 -22.25 20.40 5.84
CA ILE A 430 -21.35 19.55 6.62
C ILE A 430 -21.63 19.87 8.10
N PRO A 431 -22.02 18.90 8.93
CA PRO A 431 -22.32 19.15 10.34
C PRO A 431 -21.04 19.25 11.16
N SER A 432 -20.97 20.22 12.06
CA SER A 432 -19.99 20.29 13.15
C SER A 432 -20.72 20.36 14.48
N ILE A 433 -20.61 19.31 15.28
CA ILE A 433 -21.20 19.21 16.62
C ILE A 433 -20.28 19.91 17.62
N SER A 434 -20.85 20.75 18.49
CA SER A 434 -20.21 21.18 19.73
C SER A 434 -21.26 21.31 20.85
N LEU A 435 -21.14 20.40 21.81
CA LEU A 435 -21.65 20.46 23.20
C LEU A 435 -20.93 21.63 23.94
N ASP A 436 -21.41 22.27 25.01
CA ASP A 436 -22.65 22.19 25.81
C ASP A 436 -22.83 23.55 26.58
N GLU A 437 -23.77 23.61 27.52
CA GLU A 437 -23.92 24.55 28.65
C GLU A 437 -24.53 25.96 28.39
N GLY A 438 -25.87 26.00 28.50
CA GLY A 438 -26.53 26.69 29.62
C GLY A 438 -26.62 28.22 29.65
N MET A 439 -27.84 28.75 29.42
CA MET A 439 -28.49 29.71 30.33
C MET A 439 -29.99 29.87 30.03
N GLU A 440 -30.72 30.42 31.01
CA GLU A 440 -32.17 30.30 31.18
C GLU A 440 -33.02 31.34 30.39
N GLU A 441 -34.33 31.05 30.37
CA GLU A 441 -35.49 31.94 30.25
C GLU A 441 -35.29 33.42 29.83
N ASP A 442 -36.04 33.86 28.82
CA ASP A 442 -37.16 34.77 29.15
C ASP A 442 -38.31 34.78 28.12
N ILE A 443 -39.52 35.04 28.61
CA ILE A 443 -40.77 35.06 27.83
C ILE A 443 -41.16 36.51 27.55
N SER A 444 -41.16 36.92 26.27
CA SER A 444 -42.06 38.00 25.83
C SER A 444 -42.46 37.85 24.37
N GLY A 445 -43.78 37.80 24.12
CA GLY A 445 -44.32 37.71 22.78
C GLY A 445 -44.57 39.10 22.18
N THR A 446 -44.47 39.23 20.86
CA THR A 446 -45.21 40.27 20.13
C THR A 446 -45.78 39.72 18.84
N LYS A 447 -47.08 39.94 18.62
CA LYS A 447 -47.80 39.53 17.41
C LYS A 447 -47.50 40.52 16.28
N THR A 448 -47.11 40.04 15.11
CA THR A 448 -47.24 40.79 13.85
C THR A 448 -48.02 39.97 12.85
N SER A 449 -49.18 40.49 12.42
CA SER A 449 -50.06 39.80 11.46
C SER A 449 -49.61 40.07 10.03
N SER A 450 -49.50 39.04 9.20
CA SER A 450 -49.59 39.16 7.74
C SER A 450 -50.92 38.57 7.27
N LYS A 451 -51.65 39.33 6.45
CA LYS A 451 -53.02 39.00 6.00
C LYS A 451 -53.00 37.95 4.88
N PRO A 452 -53.99 37.05 4.79
CA PRO A 452 -54.13 36.19 3.63
C PRO A 452 -54.55 37.00 2.39
N LEU A 453 -53.91 36.72 1.26
CA LEU A 453 -54.30 37.26 -0.05
C LEU A 453 -55.67 36.69 -0.46
N LYS A 454 -56.64 37.57 -0.73
CA LYS A 454 -57.91 37.18 -1.36
C LYS A 454 -57.70 36.99 -2.86
N LEU A 455 -58.15 35.86 -3.39
CA LEU A 455 -58.32 35.68 -4.84
C LEU A 455 -59.62 36.36 -5.27
N GLU A 456 -59.54 37.40 -6.10
CA GLU A 456 -60.72 37.99 -6.72
C GLU A 456 -61.17 37.15 -7.92
N MET A 457 -62.37 36.58 -7.84
CA MET A 457 -63.04 35.98 -8.99
C MET A 457 -63.75 37.06 -9.80
N TYR A 458 -63.34 37.25 -11.05
CA TYR A 458 -64.11 38.05 -12.00
C TYR A 458 -65.45 37.34 -12.31
N PRO A 459 -66.60 38.03 -12.18
CA PRO A 459 -67.89 37.45 -12.58
C PRO A 459 -68.00 37.44 -14.11
N LEU A 460 -68.17 36.24 -14.68
CA LEU A 460 -68.60 36.10 -16.08
C LEU A 460 -70.06 36.56 -16.19
N ASN A 461 -70.30 37.59 -17.01
CA ASN A 461 -71.63 38.13 -17.24
C ASN A 461 -72.60 37.07 -17.76
N ALA A 462 -73.75 36.96 -17.09
CA ALA A 462 -74.84 36.12 -17.57
C ALA A 462 -75.50 36.76 -18.81
N VAL A 463 -75.34 36.13 -19.97
CA VAL A 463 -76.29 36.30 -21.08
C VAL A 463 -77.34 35.21 -20.94
N SER A 464 -78.60 35.63 -20.93
CA SER A 464 -79.76 34.78 -20.74
C SER A 464 -80.11 33.99 -22.00
N THR A 465 -80.00 32.67 -21.94
CA THR A 465 -80.86 31.76 -22.71
C THR A 465 -81.38 30.66 -21.78
N SER A 466 -82.70 30.45 -21.83
CA SER A 466 -83.39 29.37 -21.13
C SER A 466 -83.13 28.01 -21.80
N ASP A 467 -83.58 26.93 -21.13
CA ASP A 467 -83.86 25.62 -21.74
C ASP A 467 -82.74 24.57 -21.92
N GLN A 468 -81.71 24.54 -21.05
CA GLN A 468 -80.85 23.34 -20.88
C GLN A 468 -80.60 22.85 -19.44
N LYS A 469 -81.38 23.27 -18.44
CA LYS A 469 -81.29 22.72 -17.07
C LYS A 469 -82.04 21.37 -16.92
N LYS A 470 -81.54 20.30 -17.56
CA LYS A 470 -82.06 18.93 -17.32
C LYS A 470 -81.08 17.74 -17.46
N GLU A 471 -79.79 17.94 -17.74
CA GLU A 471 -78.86 16.80 -18.00
C GLU A 471 -77.62 16.65 -17.10
N VAL A 472 -77.33 17.55 -16.15
CA VAL A 472 -76.11 17.46 -15.31
C VAL A 472 -76.40 16.95 -13.90
N ASN A 473 -77.20 15.88 -13.79
CA ASN A 473 -77.33 15.13 -12.53
C ASN A 473 -77.48 13.61 -12.74
N LYS A 474 -76.75 13.07 -13.73
CA LYS A 474 -76.46 11.64 -13.80
C LYS A 474 -75.41 11.34 -12.72
N ASN A 475 -75.77 10.56 -11.70
CA ASN A 475 -74.80 9.92 -10.82
C ASN A 475 -73.78 9.19 -11.69
N PHE A 476 -72.54 9.68 -11.74
CA PHE A 476 -71.46 8.99 -12.44
C PHE A 476 -71.33 7.59 -11.85
N LYS A 477 -71.32 6.55 -12.70
CA LYS A 477 -70.95 5.19 -12.30
C LYS A 477 -69.61 5.28 -11.54
N LEU A 478 -69.44 4.53 -10.43
CA LEU A 478 -68.23 4.61 -9.59
C LEU A 478 -66.94 4.54 -10.43
N SER A 479 -66.88 3.61 -11.39
CA SER A 479 -65.77 3.47 -12.33
C SER A 479 -65.49 4.71 -13.20
N ALA A 480 -66.52 5.44 -13.63
CA ALA A 480 -66.35 6.69 -14.37
C ALA A 480 -65.80 7.81 -13.47
N ARG A 481 -66.24 7.87 -12.20
CA ARG A 481 -65.72 8.83 -11.21
C ARG A 481 -64.25 8.55 -10.89
N GLU A 482 -63.89 7.28 -10.68
CA GLU A 482 -62.51 6.85 -10.46
C GLU A 482 -61.61 7.17 -11.67
N ASN A 483 -62.06 6.89 -12.89
CA ASN A 483 -61.29 7.19 -14.11
C ASN A 483 -61.04 8.70 -14.28
N LEU A 484 -62.03 9.54 -13.94
CA LEU A 484 -61.86 10.99 -13.92
C LEU A 484 -60.87 11.45 -12.84
N GLN A 485 -60.89 10.82 -11.65
CA GLN A 485 -59.91 11.10 -10.59
C GLN A 485 -58.49 10.69 -10.99
N VAL A 486 -58.30 9.51 -11.58
CA VAL A 486 -57.00 9.05 -12.10
C VAL A 486 -56.49 9.96 -13.22
N SER A 487 -57.36 10.40 -14.13
CA SER A 487 -57.01 11.39 -15.17
C SER A 487 -56.65 12.76 -14.57
N ALA A 488 -57.31 13.18 -13.49
CA ALA A 488 -56.97 14.41 -12.78
C ALA A 488 -55.58 14.33 -12.12
N ILE A 489 -55.27 13.29 -11.36
CA ILE A 489 -53.94 13.16 -10.73
C ILE A 489 -52.83 13.00 -11.79
N GLN A 490 -53.05 12.26 -12.88
CA GLN A 490 -52.09 12.17 -13.99
C GLN A 490 -51.77 13.53 -14.62
N ARG A 491 -52.72 14.47 -14.69
CA ARG A 491 -52.45 15.85 -15.13
C ARG A 491 -51.59 16.63 -14.14
N VAL A 492 -51.83 16.49 -12.83
CA VAL A 492 -51.01 17.11 -11.77
C VAL A 492 -49.58 16.53 -11.73
N LEU A 493 -49.43 15.23 -11.97
CA LEU A 493 -48.13 14.56 -12.06
C LEU A 493 -47.33 15.06 -13.28
N LYS A 494 -47.97 15.18 -14.45
CA LYS A 494 -47.35 15.72 -15.68
C LYS A 494 -47.00 17.22 -15.61
N ALA A 495 -47.64 17.99 -14.73
CA ALA A 495 -47.42 19.44 -14.58
C ALA A 495 -46.12 19.82 -13.83
N GLU A 496 -45.23 18.87 -13.57
CA GLU A 496 -44.00 19.06 -12.79
C GLU A 496 -43.12 20.20 -13.29
N LYS A 497 -42.72 20.17 -14.57
CA LYS A 497 -41.80 21.18 -15.14
C LYS A 497 -42.39 22.58 -15.01
N SER A 498 -43.69 22.73 -15.28
CA SER A 498 -44.42 23.98 -15.11
C SER A 498 -44.47 24.45 -13.64
N ALA A 499 -44.61 23.53 -12.68
CA ALA A 499 -44.59 23.86 -11.26
C ALA A 499 -43.20 24.25 -10.74
N ILE A 500 -42.13 23.69 -11.31
CA ILE A 500 -40.75 24.10 -11.03
C ILE A 500 -40.50 25.52 -11.57
N THR A 501 -40.81 25.77 -12.85
CA THR A 501 -40.67 27.12 -13.45
C THR A 501 -41.54 28.17 -12.76
N GLY A 502 -42.71 27.77 -12.25
CA GLY A 502 -43.62 28.65 -11.50
C GLY A 502 -43.33 28.79 -9.99
N GLY A 503 -42.24 28.21 -9.47
CA GLY A 503 -41.87 28.31 -8.04
C GLY A 503 -42.80 27.60 -7.05
N VAL A 504 -43.77 26.82 -7.53
CA VAL A 504 -44.80 26.13 -6.72
C VAL A 504 -44.56 24.62 -6.56
N SER A 505 -43.34 24.16 -6.87
CA SER A 505 -42.90 22.76 -6.77
C SER A 505 -43.17 22.15 -5.39
N ASN A 506 -42.82 22.86 -4.31
CA ASN A 506 -43.04 22.41 -2.92
C ASN A 506 -44.52 22.25 -2.57
N VAL A 507 -45.40 23.10 -3.13
CA VAL A 507 -46.85 23.01 -2.93
C VAL A 507 -47.42 21.82 -3.70
N ARG A 508 -46.97 21.61 -4.95
CA ARG A 508 -47.32 20.43 -5.75
C ARG A 508 -46.92 19.13 -5.04
N LEU A 509 -45.71 19.09 -4.49
CA LEU A 509 -45.16 17.92 -3.81
C LEU A 509 -46.00 17.54 -2.58
N LYS A 510 -46.31 18.52 -1.70
CA LYS A 510 -47.22 18.30 -0.56
C LYS A 510 -48.61 17.85 -1.00
N LEU A 511 -49.18 18.51 -2.02
CA LEU A 511 -50.49 18.15 -2.56
C LEU A 511 -50.53 16.70 -3.09
N VAL A 512 -49.52 16.27 -3.85
CA VAL A 512 -49.46 14.91 -4.39
C VAL A 512 -49.24 13.89 -3.26
N ALA A 513 -48.37 14.17 -2.28
CA ALA A 513 -48.17 13.30 -1.12
C ALA A 513 -49.48 13.12 -0.31
N SER A 514 -50.20 14.21 0.01
CA SER A 514 -51.48 14.15 0.72
C SER A 514 -52.59 13.48 -0.11
N ILE A 515 -52.58 13.59 -1.44
CA ILE A 515 -53.50 12.83 -2.31
C ILE A 515 -53.15 11.34 -2.32
N ALA A 516 -51.88 11.00 -2.42
CA ALA A 516 -51.43 9.61 -2.46
C ALA A 516 -51.74 8.88 -1.14
N SER A 517 -51.56 9.54 0.00
CA SER A 517 -51.92 9.00 1.31
C SER A 517 -53.44 8.93 1.53
N SER A 518 -54.19 9.96 1.14
CA SER A 518 -55.62 10.04 1.45
C SER A 518 -56.53 9.27 0.50
N PHE A 519 -56.16 9.05 -0.77
CA PHE A 519 -57.08 8.47 -1.77
C PHE A 519 -56.88 6.96 -1.99
N GLY A 520 -57.91 6.32 -2.57
CA GLY A 520 -57.99 4.87 -2.75
C GLY A 520 -56.95 4.28 -3.71
N GLU A 521 -56.85 2.95 -3.70
CA GLU A 521 -55.75 2.16 -4.27
C GLU A 521 -55.35 2.55 -5.70
N ARG A 522 -56.30 2.75 -6.64
CA ARG A 522 -55.98 3.17 -8.02
C ARG A 522 -55.15 4.46 -8.10
N ILE A 523 -55.38 5.41 -7.20
CA ILE A 523 -54.62 6.66 -7.16
C ILE A 523 -53.25 6.42 -6.53
N ARG A 524 -53.16 5.58 -5.48
CA ARG A 524 -51.89 5.13 -4.89
C ARG A 524 -51.01 4.45 -5.94
N SER A 525 -51.56 3.51 -6.71
CA SER A 525 -50.86 2.82 -7.79
C SER A 525 -50.40 3.79 -8.89
N ALA A 526 -51.22 4.77 -9.27
CA ALA A 526 -50.86 5.76 -10.28
C ALA A 526 -49.72 6.69 -9.83
N VAL A 527 -49.71 7.11 -8.56
CA VAL A 527 -48.61 7.91 -7.99
C VAL A 527 -47.35 7.06 -7.81
N LEU A 528 -47.49 5.83 -7.32
CA LEU A 528 -46.37 4.89 -7.18
C LEU A 528 -45.72 4.57 -8.53
N GLN A 529 -46.50 4.29 -9.57
CA GLN A 529 -45.97 4.08 -10.94
C GLN A 529 -45.22 5.31 -11.46
N PHE A 530 -45.70 6.53 -11.19
CA PHE A 530 -45.01 7.75 -11.56
C PHE A 530 -43.68 7.93 -10.80
N ILE A 531 -43.66 7.63 -9.50
CA ILE A 531 -42.44 7.64 -8.68
C ILE A 531 -41.43 6.61 -9.18
N LEU A 532 -41.86 5.36 -9.44
CA LEU A 532 -40.97 4.29 -9.88
C LEU A 532 -40.44 4.48 -11.31
N ALA A 533 -41.15 5.22 -12.17
CA ALA A 533 -40.70 5.53 -13.52
C ALA A 533 -39.47 6.47 -13.57
N ASP A 534 -39.30 7.35 -12.59
CA ASP A 534 -38.14 8.25 -12.45
C ASP A 534 -37.82 8.51 -10.98
N LEU A 535 -37.46 7.45 -10.26
CA LEU A 535 -37.25 7.52 -8.81
C LEU A 535 -36.12 8.48 -8.42
N LYS A 536 -35.13 8.70 -9.30
CA LYS A 536 -34.03 9.63 -9.06
C LYS A 536 -34.54 11.06 -8.87
N ASN A 537 -35.38 11.54 -9.78
CA ASN A 537 -35.94 12.89 -9.70
C ASN A 537 -37.14 12.95 -8.72
N GLN A 538 -37.88 11.86 -8.55
CA GLN A 538 -39.05 11.79 -7.67
C GLN A 538 -38.77 11.40 -6.20
N ILE A 539 -37.50 11.21 -5.80
CA ILE A 539 -37.15 10.76 -4.44
C ILE A 539 -37.71 11.67 -3.33
N ASN A 540 -37.74 12.99 -3.54
CA ASN A 540 -38.31 13.94 -2.57
C ASN A 540 -39.84 13.78 -2.43
N LEU A 541 -40.53 13.37 -3.50
CA LEU A 541 -41.96 13.04 -3.45
C LEU A 541 -42.19 11.69 -2.75
N ALA A 542 -41.35 10.69 -3.02
CA ALA A 542 -41.42 9.38 -2.38
C ALA A 542 -41.23 9.48 -0.86
N LEU A 543 -40.19 10.21 -0.42
CA LEU A 543 -39.95 10.50 0.99
C LEU A 543 -41.10 11.30 1.61
N SER A 544 -41.57 12.37 0.96
CA SER A 544 -42.71 13.13 1.49
C SER A 544 -43.99 12.31 1.63
N TRP A 545 -44.22 11.31 0.77
CA TRP A 545 -45.32 10.37 0.94
C TRP A 545 -45.06 9.43 2.13
N ALA A 546 -43.84 8.92 2.32
CA ALA A 546 -43.49 8.13 3.51
C ALA A 546 -43.69 8.93 4.83
N TYR A 547 -43.31 10.22 4.86
CA TYR A 547 -43.56 11.12 5.99
C TYR A 547 -45.05 11.34 6.25
N GLU A 548 -45.88 11.47 5.20
CA GLU A 548 -47.32 11.66 5.33
C GLU A 548 -48.01 10.37 5.82
N GLU A 549 -47.64 9.20 5.32
CA GLU A 549 -48.14 7.90 5.84
C GLU A 549 -47.72 7.67 7.30
N TYR A 550 -46.48 8.02 7.66
CA TYR A 550 -46.02 7.99 9.05
C TYR A 550 -46.80 8.96 9.95
N SER A 551 -47.17 10.13 9.42
CA SER A 551 -48.00 11.10 10.15
C SER A 551 -49.43 10.61 10.39
N PHE A 552 -49.95 9.73 9.52
CA PHE A 552 -51.18 8.98 9.78
C PHE A 552 -50.97 7.83 10.78
N LEU A 553 -49.86 7.09 10.67
CA LEU A 553 -49.48 6.00 11.58
C LEU A 553 -49.40 6.48 13.05
N GLN A 554 -48.76 7.63 13.29
CA GLN A 554 -48.64 8.24 14.62
C GLN A 554 -49.90 9.05 15.04
N GLY A 555 -50.91 9.15 14.18
CA GLY A 555 -52.14 9.91 14.46
C GLY A 555 -51.99 11.44 14.49
N PHE A 556 -50.86 11.99 14.01
CA PHE A 556 -50.63 13.44 13.92
C PHE A 556 -51.59 14.12 12.93
N THR A 557 -51.97 13.41 11.86
CA THR A 557 -52.93 13.88 10.85
C THR A 557 -54.18 13.00 10.86
N LYS A 558 -55.38 13.62 10.77
CA LYS A 558 -56.67 12.90 10.66
C LYS A 558 -57.16 12.92 9.22
N ARG A 559 -57.49 11.76 8.64
CA ARG A 559 -58.11 11.66 7.30
C ARG A 559 -59.53 12.23 7.30
N ALA A 560 -60.02 12.63 6.13
CA ALA A 560 -61.34 13.23 6.00
C ALA A 560 -62.45 12.22 6.39
N PRO A 561 -63.58 12.67 7.00
CA PRO A 561 -64.60 11.75 7.55
C PRO A 561 -65.19 10.75 6.56
N ASN A 562 -65.22 11.08 5.27
CA ASN A 562 -65.83 10.27 4.20
C ASN A 562 -64.99 9.05 3.79
N GLN A 563 -64.01 8.64 4.61
CA GLN A 563 -63.01 7.60 4.29
C GLN A 563 -62.82 6.60 5.44
N LEU A 564 -63.71 6.62 6.45
CA LEU A 564 -63.59 5.85 7.69
C LEU A 564 -63.99 4.37 7.58
N GLU A 565 -64.61 3.92 6.48
CA GLU A 565 -65.39 2.68 6.48
C GLU A 565 -64.66 1.38 6.09
N GLU A 566 -63.41 1.39 5.57
CA GLU A 566 -62.82 0.15 5.00
C GLU A 566 -61.41 -0.30 5.45
N ASN A 567 -60.56 0.49 6.12
CA ASN A 567 -59.20 0.02 6.45
C ASN A 567 -58.73 0.34 7.88
N GLN A 568 -58.86 -0.65 8.77
CA GLN A 568 -58.33 -0.65 10.15
C GLN A 568 -56.82 -1.04 10.23
N ASN A 569 -56.11 -1.14 9.10
CA ASN A 569 -54.72 -1.63 9.03
C ASN A 569 -53.73 -0.50 8.66
N PHE A 570 -53.66 0.57 9.46
CA PHE A 570 -52.80 1.72 9.15
C PHE A 570 -51.30 1.38 9.10
N ASP A 571 -50.83 0.55 10.04
CA ASP A 571 -49.46 0.03 10.12
C ASP A 571 -48.99 -0.57 8.78
N LYS A 572 -49.84 -1.42 8.19
CA LYS A 572 -49.56 -2.12 6.92
C LYS A 572 -49.46 -1.17 5.73
N HIS A 573 -50.09 0.01 5.76
CA HIS A 573 -50.01 0.94 4.62
C HIS A 573 -48.65 1.64 4.52
N TYR A 574 -48.03 1.95 5.66
CA TYR A 574 -46.68 2.49 5.72
C TYR A 574 -45.65 1.41 5.34
N ASP A 575 -45.72 0.25 5.99
CA ASP A 575 -44.75 -0.85 5.74
C ASP A 575 -44.83 -1.38 4.31
N ASN A 576 -46.03 -1.66 3.79
CA ASN A 576 -46.17 -2.08 2.39
C ASN A 576 -45.64 -1.03 1.41
N TYR A 577 -45.81 0.26 1.69
CA TYR A 577 -45.28 1.33 0.82
C TYR A 577 -43.75 1.35 0.83
N VAL A 578 -43.13 1.41 2.00
CA VAL A 578 -41.66 1.50 2.12
C VAL A 578 -40.99 0.20 1.66
N CYS A 579 -41.54 -0.97 2.01
CA CYS A 579 -41.04 -2.26 1.52
C CYS A 579 -41.20 -2.40 0.00
N THR A 580 -42.28 -1.90 -0.60
CA THR A 580 -42.42 -1.88 -2.08
C THR A 580 -41.40 -0.94 -2.73
N LEU A 581 -41.17 0.24 -2.14
CA LEU A 581 -40.17 1.20 -2.62
C LEU A 581 -38.75 0.60 -2.57
N ILE A 582 -38.37 0.00 -1.44
CA ILE A 582 -37.08 -0.65 -1.25
C ILE A 582 -36.93 -1.85 -2.21
N ASN A 583 -37.93 -2.72 -2.32
CA ASN A 583 -37.90 -3.84 -3.27
C ASN A 583 -37.78 -3.40 -4.72
N ALA A 584 -38.45 -2.31 -5.12
CA ALA A 584 -38.35 -1.79 -6.48
C ALA A 584 -36.93 -1.29 -6.79
N VAL A 585 -36.21 -0.75 -5.80
CA VAL A 585 -34.80 -0.34 -5.94
C VAL A 585 -33.86 -1.54 -5.94
N ILE A 586 -34.04 -2.50 -5.03
CA ILE A 586 -33.22 -3.72 -4.93
C ILE A 586 -33.28 -4.52 -6.24
N ASN A 587 -34.48 -4.75 -6.78
CA ASN A 587 -34.69 -5.56 -7.98
C ASN A 587 -34.26 -4.86 -9.28
N ASN A 588 -34.15 -3.52 -9.30
CA ASN A 588 -33.75 -2.77 -10.50
C ASN A 588 -32.22 -2.67 -10.62
N LYS A 589 -31.60 -3.76 -11.08
CA LYS A 589 -30.14 -3.87 -11.23
C LYS A 589 -29.52 -2.96 -12.32
N GLU A 590 -30.32 -2.37 -13.20
CA GLU A 590 -29.85 -1.47 -14.26
C GLU A 590 -29.69 -0.01 -13.80
N MET A 591 -30.19 0.31 -12.60
CA MET A 591 -30.19 1.68 -12.06
C MET A 591 -28.79 2.11 -11.57
N LYS A 592 -28.16 3.05 -12.29
CA LYS A 592 -26.80 3.55 -11.97
C LYS A 592 -26.67 4.16 -10.57
N ASP A 593 -27.68 4.87 -10.09
CA ASP A 593 -27.69 5.55 -8.79
C ASP A 593 -28.36 4.73 -7.67
N ARG A 594 -28.55 3.42 -7.86
CA ARG A 594 -29.24 2.50 -6.91
C ARG A 594 -28.71 2.63 -5.48
N GLU A 595 -27.39 2.76 -5.33
CA GLU A 595 -26.71 2.87 -4.03
C GLU A 595 -27.07 4.15 -3.28
N ALA A 596 -26.91 5.30 -3.92
CA ALA A 596 -27.25 6.60 -3.33
C ALA A 596 -28.73 6.70 -2.99
N ILE A 597 -29.61 6.19 -3.86
CA ILE A 597 -31.07 6.24 -3.67
C ILE A 597 -31.52 5.36 -2.51
N LEU A 598 -31.09 4.09 -2.44
CA LEU A 598 -31.50 3.21 -1.35
C LEU A 598 -30.93 3.66 0.00
N THR A 599 -29.67 4.12 0.02
CA THR A 599 -29.06 4.69 1.24
C THR A 599 -29.86 5.91 1.73
N ARG A 600 -30.22 6.81 0.82
CA ARG A 600 -31.01 8.01 1.15
C ARG A 600 -32.41 7.65 1.67
N ILE A 601 -33.08 6.66 1.07
CA ILE A 601 -34.38 6.17 1.56
C ILE A 601 -34.23 5.62 2.98
N CYS A 602 -33.28 4.70 3.22
CA CYS A 602 -33.11 4.09 4.55
C CYS A 602 -32.70 5.09 5.64
N LEU A 603 -31.98 6.18 5.30
CA LEU A 603 -31.59 7.22 6.25
C LEU A 603 -32.67 8.31 6.46
N GLU A 604 -33.43 8.70 5.44
CA GLU A 604 -34.42 9.80 5.54
C GLU A 604 -35.83 9.34 5.89
N VAL A 605 -36.16 8.04 5.80
CA VAL A 605 -37.48 7.51 6.19
C VAL A 605 -37.72 7.63 7.71
N PRO A 606 -38.94 7.97 8.21
CA PRO A 606 -39.15 8.25 9.64
C PRO A 606 -38.84 7.06 10.57
N LEU A 607 -39.38 5.88 10.25
CA LEU A 607 -39.33 4.67 11.07
C LEU A 607 -38.89 3.47 10.23
N ILE A 608 -37.94 2.69 10.76
CA ILE A 608 -37.58 1.37 10.23
C ILE A 608 -38.27 0.32 11.09
N THR A 609 -39.31 -0.30 10.54
CA THR A 609 -40.04 -1.42 11.12
C THR A 609 -39.29 -2.73 10.93
N ASP A 610 -39.81 -3.80 11.53
CA ASP A 610 -39.11 -5.08 11.54
C ASP A 610 -39.19 -5.78 10.18
N ASP A 611 -40.28 -5.59 9.42
CA ASP A 611 -40.41 -6.04 8.02
C ASP A 611 -39.41 -5.35 7.07
N ILE A 612 -39.09 -4.07 7.31
CA ILE A 612 -38.02 -3.37 6.57
C ILE A 612 -36.65 -3.93 7.02
N THR A 613 -36.50 -4.30 8.28
CA THR A 613 -35.25 -4.81 8.84
C THR A 613 -34.94 -6.22 8.32
N THR A 614 -35.94 -7.11 8.19
CA THR A 614 -35.79 -8.43 7.56
C THR A 614 -35.47 -8.30 6.07
N LEU A 615 -36.14 -7.41 5.34
CA LEU A 615 -35.84 -7.13 3.93
C LEU A 615 -34.39 -6.64 3.72
N LEU A 616 -33.91 -5.75 4.60
CA LEU A 616 -32.51 -5.30 4.56
C LEU A 616 -31.53 -6.41 4.99
N LYS A 617 -31.91 -7.30 5.92
CA LYS A 617 -31.11 -8.49 6.27
C LYS A 617 -30.92 -9.39 5.05
N GLU A 618 -32.02 -9.81 4.40
CA GLU A 618 -31.98 -10.65 3.19
C GLU A 618 -31.11 -10.01 2.10
N PHE A 619 -31.24 -8.70 1.88
CA PHE A 619 -30.43 -7.96 0.92
C PHE A 619 -28.93 -7.95 1.28
N SER A 620 -28.59 -7.75 2.56
CA SER A 620 -27.20 -7.71 3.05
C SER A 620 -26.44 -9.03 2.89
N SER A 621 -27.14 -10.15 2.87
CA SER A 621 -26.56 -11.49 2.64
C SER A 621 -26.38 -11.83 1.15
N VAL A 622 -26.82 -10.96 0.23
CA VAL A 622 -26.67 -11.15 -1.23
C VAL A 622 -25.76 -10.11 -1.85
N GLU A 623 -25.82 -8.84 -1.42
CA GLU A 623 -25.02 -7.75 -1.98
C GLU A 623 -24.28 -6.96 -0.89
N VAL A 624 -22.96 -6.72 -1.11
CA VAL A 624 -22.09 -5.93 -0.20
C VAL A 624 -22.65 -4.55 0.09
N PHE A 625 -23.33 -3.94 -0.88
CA PHE A 625 -23.99 -2.64 -0.70
C PHE A 625 -25.03 -2.65 0.44
N GLY A 626 -25.73 -3.78 0.68
CA GLY A 626 -26.62 -3.91 1.83
C GLY A 626 -25.91 -3.71 3.17
N LEU A 627 -24.68 -4.22 3.31
CA LEU A 627 -23.86 -4.05 4.51
C LEU A 627 -23.47 -2.57 4.73
N ASN A 628 -23.15 -1.84 3.66
CA ASN A 628 -22.86 -0.39 3.73
C ASN A 628 -24.07 0.38 4.28
N ILE A 629 -25.30 0.03 3.88
CA ILE A 629 -26.52 0.64 4.43
C ILE A 629 -26.65 0.32 5.93
N ILE A 630 -26.52 -0.95 6.32
CA ILE A 630 -26.64 -1.38 7.72
C ILE A 630 -25.60 -0.66 8.60
N TYR A 631 -24.35 -0.53 8.15
CA TYR A 631 -23.31 0.24 8.85
C TYR A 631 -23.73 1.71 9.07
N ASN A 632 -24.19 2.39 8.01
CA ASN A 632 -24.68 3.77 8.13
C ASN A 632 -25.91 3.88 9.06
N LEU A 633 -26.78 2.87 9.09
CA LEU A 633 -27.93 2.82 10.00
C LEU A 633 -27.51 2.67 11.47
N ILE A 634 -26.46 1.90 11.77
CA ILE A 634 -25.88 1.82 13.14
C ILE A 634 -25.39 3.20 13.59
N LEU A 635 -24.70 3.93 12.71
CA LEU A 635 -24.17 5.26 13.04
C LEU A 635 -25.26 6.32 13.21
N MET A 636 -26.30 6.30 12.37
CA MET A 636 -27.31 7.36 12.29
C MET A 636 -28.59 7.07 13.09
N ARG A 637 -28.82 5.84 13.57
CA ARG A 637 -30.04 5.46 14.32
C ARG A 637 -29.75 4.66 15.60
N PRO A 638 -29.27 5.33 16.68
CA PRO A 638 -29.03 4.70 17.98
C PRO A 638 -30.16 3.79 18.52
N PRO A 639 -31.47 4.11 18.38
CA PRO A 639 -32.54 3.31 19.00
C PRO A 639 -32.64 1.84 18.52
N LYS A 640 -32.15 1.51 17.32
CA LYS A 640 -32.13 0.14 16.77
C LYS A 640 -30.69 -0.36 16.47
N GLN A 641 -29.67 0.32 16.98
CA GLN A 641 -28.27 0.06 16.63
C GLN A 641 -27.84 -1.39 16.84
N PHE A 642 -28.27 -2.05 17.93
CA PHE A 642 -27.92 -3.44 18.21
C PHE A 642 -28.60 -4.46 17.31
N ALA A 643 -29.82 -4.17 16.82
CA ALA A 643 -30.50 -5.02 15.83
C ALA A 643 -29.74 -5.00 14.49
N PHE A 644 -29.30 -3.81 14.06
CA PHE A 644 -28.46 -3.64 12.87
C PHE A 644 -27.04 -4.23 13.05
N LEU A 645 -26.44 -4.09 14.24
CA LEU A 645 -25.16 -4.73 14.56
C LEU A 645 -25.25 -6.26 14.47
N SER A 646 -26.34 -6.87 14.96
CA SER A 646 -26.56 -8.31 14.84
C SER A 646 -26.54 -8.76 13.38
N ILE A 647 -27.11 -7.98 12.44
CA ILE A 647 -27.09 -8.28 11.00
C ILE A 647 -25.67 -8.23 10.43
N LEU A 648 -24.84 -7.24 10.80
CA LEU A 648 -23.43 -7.22 10.36
C LEU A 648 -22.64 -8.41 10.92
N LEU A 649 -22.74 -8.63 12.24
CA LEU A 649 -22.07 -9.73 12.94
C LEU A 649 -22.43 -11.08 12.32
N GLU A 650 -23.71 -11.31 12.04
CA GLU A 650 -24.21 -12.50 11.36
C GLU A 650 -23.60 -12.75 9.96
N ASN A 651 -23.25 -11.69 9.23
CA ASN A 651 -22.63 -11.76 7.91
C ASN A 651 -21.10 -11.92 7.96
N THR A 652 -20.44 -11.71 9.10
CA THR A 652 -18.99 -11.99 9.26
C THR A 652 -18.64 -13.49 9.09
N ALA A 653 -19.61 -14.38 9.31
CA ALA A 653 -19.48 -15.82 9.12
C ALA A 653 -19.92 -16.30 7.72
N HIS A 654 -20.31 -15.39 6.80
CA HIS A 654 -20.85 -15.73 5.48
C HIS A 654 -19.84 -16.48 4.60
N GLN A 655 -20.30 -17.34 3.68
CA GLN A 655 -19.40 -18.12 2.81
C GLN A 655 -18.74 -17.26 1.71
N SER A 656 -19.49 -16.36 1.07
CA SER A 656 -18.95 -15.41 0.08
C SER A 656 -17.87 -14.52 0.69
N ASN A 657 -16.74 -14.35 0.01
CA ASN A 657 -15.60 -13.59 0.52
C ASN A 657 -15.92 -12.10 0.60
N ASP A 658 -16.49 -11.52 -0.45
CA ASP A 658 -16.73 -10.08 -0.58
C ASP A 658 -17.67 -9.55 0.52
N ILE A 659 -18.74 -10.30 0.80
CA ILE A 659 -19.71 -10.01 1.87
C ILE A 659 -19.04 -10.12 3.25
N ARG A 660 -18.25 -11.17 3.45
CA ARG A 660 -17.55 -11.42 4.71
C ARG A 660 -16.50 -10.34 5.02
N GLU A 661 -15.64 -10.02 4.06
CA GLU A 661 -14.57 -9.04 4.25
C GLU A 661 -15.15 -7.64 4.48
N ALA A 662 -16.19 -7.24 3.75
CA ALA A 662 -16.90 -5.99 4.01
C ALA A 662 -17.59 -5.96 5.39
N ALA A 663 -18.27 -7.05 5.79
CA ALA A 663 -18.90 -7.14 7.11
C ALA A 663 -17.88 -7.05 8.25
N ILE A 664 -16.73 -7.73 8.11
CA ILE A 664 -15.64 -7.68 9.09
C ILE A 664 -15.01 -6.28 9.14
N GLY A 665 -14.78 -5.64 8.00
CA GLY A 665 -14.30 -4.25 7.94
C GLY A 665 -15.20 -3.29 8.73
N HIS A 666 -16.50 -3.29 8.43
CA HIS A 666 -17.49 -2.46 9.14
C HIS A 666 -17.56 -2.78 10.65
N VAL A 667 -17.42 -4.04 11.06
CA VAL A 667 -17.39 -4.42 12.49
C VAL A 667 -16.11 -3.97 13.18
N VAL A 668 -14.96 -4.03 12.50
CA VAL A 668 -13.68 -3.51 13.00
C VAL A 668 -13.73 -1.99 13.14
N ASP A 669 -14.35 -1.27 12.21
CA ASP A 669 -14.54 0.18 12.30
C ASP A 669 -15.47 0.61 13.46
N LEU A 670 -16.41 -0.26 13.88
CA LEU A 670 -17.29 -0.04 15.04
C LEU A 670 -16.64 -0.41 16.39
N TYR A 671 -15.65 -1.31 16.38
CA TYR A 671 -15.01 -1.86 17.59
C TYR A 671 -14.36 -0.84 18.56
N PRO A 672 -13.86 0.34 18.11
CA PRO A 672 -13.39 1.37 19.01
C PRO A 672 -14.47 1.94 19.95
N LYS A 673 -15.77 1.83 19.62
CA LYS A 673 -16.86 2.33 20.47
C LYS A 673 -17.13 1.37 21.63
N ASP A 674 -17.04 1.85 22.86
CA ASP A 674 -17.18 1.02 24.06
C ASP A 674 -18.54 0.28 24.11
N ASP A 675 -19.65 0.96 23.80
CA ASP A 675 -21.01 0.38 23.74
C ASP A 675 -21.14 -0.80 22.77
N MET A 676 -20.30 -0.85 21.73
CA MET A 676 -20.32 -1.89 20.70
C MET A 676 -19.32 -3.00 21.00
N ARG A 677 -18.19 -2.66 21.64
CA ARG A 677 -17.05 -3.57 21.85
C ARG A 677 -17.47 -4.85 22.56
N THR A 678 -18.20 -4.73 23.68
CA THR A 678 -18.63 -5.89 24.47
C THR A 678 -19.47 -6.87 23.64
N HIS A 679 -20.46 -6.38 22.88
CA HIS A 679 -21.30 -7.25 22.06
C HIS A 679 -20.57 -7.87 20.86
N ILE A 680 -19.60 -7.16 20.28
CA ILE A 680 -18.74 -7.71 19.22
C ILE A 680 -17.85 -8.84 19.78
N GLU A 681 -17.27 -8.66 20.97
CA GLU A 681 -16.46 -9.69 21.64
C GLU A 681 -17.30 -10.89 22.09
N GLU A 682 -18.46 -10.66 22.72
CA GLU A 682 -19.41 -11.72 23.08
C GLU A 682 -19.78 -12.57 21.87
N HIS A 683 -20.07 -11.94 20.73
CA HIS A 683 -20.41 -12.65 19.49
C HIS A 683 -19.21 -13.44 18.92
N ALA A 684 -18.01 -12.85 18.92
CA ALA A 684 -16.80 -13.53 18.46
C ALA A 684 -16.45 -14.75 19.35
N ILE A 685 -16.55 -14.61 20.68
CA ILE A 685 -16.33 -15.69 21.66
C ILE A 685 -17.42 -16.77 21.54
N TYR A 686 -18.68 -16.38 21.30
CA TYR A 686 -19.79 -17.30 21.05
C TYR A 686 -19.54 -18.17 19.81
N TYR A 687 -19.14 -17.55 18.69
CA TYR A 687 -18.76 -18.28 17.47
C TYR A 687 -17.52 -19.15 17.66
N LEU A 688 -16.49 -18.69 18.40
CA LEU A 688 -15.35 -19.54 18.77
C LEU A 688 -15.80 -20.76 19.58
N GLY A 689 -16.78 -20.60 20.46
CA GLY A 689 -17.40 -21.67 21.25
C GLY A 689 -18.00 -22.81 20.43
N PHE A 690 -18.43 -22.55 19.18
CA PHE A 690 -18.94 -23.58 18.27
C PHE A 690 -17.89 -24.61 17.85
N LEU A 691 -16.59 -24.36 18.06
CA LEU A 691 -15.51 -25.30 17.75
C LEU A 691 -15.26 -26.36 18.85
N LYS A 692 -15.90 -26.22 20.02
CA LYS A 692 -15.83 -27.20 21.12
C LYS A 692 -16.53 -28.53 20.80
N PRO A 693 -17.79 -28.57 20.28
CA PRO A 693 -18.43 -29.84 19.93
C PRO A 693 -17.74 -30.57 18.76
N PRO A 694 -17.82 -31.92 18.72
CA PRO A 694 -17.18 -32.72 17.68
C PRO A 694 -17.85 -32.62 16.30
N LYS A 695 -19.01 -31.94 16.20
CA LYS A 695 -19.77 -31.70 14.97
C LYS A 695 -20.15 -30.22 14.87
N PRO A 696 -20.22 -29.64 13.65
CA PRO A 696 -20.63 -28.26 13.46
C PRO A 696 -22.09 -28.02 13.90
N PRO A 697 -22.39 -26.91 14.60
CA PRO A 697 -23.77 -26.51 14.90
C PRO A 697 -24.59 -26.21 13.64
N VAL A 698 -25.89 -26.49 13.70
CA VAL A 698 -26.82 -26.24 12.58
C VAL A 698 -26.89 -24.75 12.22
N THR A 699 -26.65 -23.85 13.18
CA THR A 699 -26.63 -22.38 13.01
C THR A 699 -25.55 -21.84 12.06
N LEU A 700 -24.54 -22.65 11.70
CA LEU A 700 -23.54 -22.29 10.68
C LEU A 700 -24.05 -22.46 9.24
N PHE A 701 -25.17 -23.18 9.07
CA PHE A 701 -25.77 -23.52 7.78
C PHE A 701 -27.08 -22.76 7.58
N GLY A 702 -27.40 -22.47 6.33
CA GLY A 702 -28.56 -21.68 5.91
C GLY A 702 -28.31 -20.97 4.59
N VAL A 703 -29.38 -20.65 3.86
CA VAL A 703 -29.31 -19.91 2.59
C VAL A 703 -28.70 -18.51 2.82
N GLU A 704 -29.14 -17.81 3.88
CA GLU A 704 -28.60 -16.52 4.33
C GLU A 704 -27.11 -16.53 4.72
N LYS A 705 -26.50 -17.71 4.93
CA LYS A 705 -25.07 -17.86 5.25
C LYS A 705 -24.23 -18.29 4.03
N GLY A 706 -24.88 -18.49 2.89
CA GLY A 706 -24.32 -19.09 1.68
C GLY A 706 -24.19 -20.63 1.72
N ARG A 707 -24.51 -21.28 2.85
CA ARG A 707 -24.27 -22.71 3.12
C ARG A 707 -25.59 -23.50 3.20
N PRO A 708 -26.28 -23.81 2.08
CA PRO A 708 -27.61 -24.42 2.11
C PRO A 708 -27.64 -25.88 2.58
N GLN A 709 -26.52 -26.61 2.52
CA GLN A 709 -26.46 -28.02 2.91
C GLN A 709 -25.86 -28.19 4.32
N ILE A 710 -26.62 -28.80 5.23
CA ILE A 710 -26.15 -29.15 6.57
C ILE A 710 -25.13 -30.28 6.48
N SER A 711 -23.89 -30.02 6.89
CA SER A 711 -22.85 -31.06 7.02
C SER A 711 -22.82 -31.62 8.44
N SER A 712 -22.66 -32.94 8.58
CA SER A 712 -22.42 -33.60 9.87
C SER A 712 -20.94 -33.67 10.26
N VAL A 713 -20.04 -33.24 9.36
CA VAL A 713 -18.58 -33.25 9.50
C VAL A 713 -18.03 -31.84 9.33
N TRP A 714 -17.02 -31.48 10.13
CA TRP A 714 -16.31 -30.21 10.00
C TRP A 714 -15.60 -30.10 8.64
N THR A 715 -15.91 -29.05 7.89
CA THR A 715 -15.19 -28.65 6.66
C THR A 715 -14.27 -27.46 6.95
N ASP A 716 -13.19 -27.31 6.18
CA ASP A 716 -12.23 -26.21 6.33
C ASP A 716 -12.90 -24.81 6.26
N ASP A 717 -13.99 -24.66 5.50
CA ASP A 717 -14.81 -23.43 5.46
C ASP A 717 -15.66 -23.25 6.73
N SER A 718 -16.36 -24.28 7.20
CA SER A 718 -17.17 -24.19 8.43
C SER A 718 -16.33 -23.90 9.69
N ILE A 719 -15.09 -24.38 9.74
CA ILE A 719 -14.14 -24.06 10.82
C ILE A 719 -13.71 -22.60 10.73
N LYS A 720 -13.33 -22.13 9.53
CA LYS A 720 -12.95 -20.73 9.30
C LYS A 720 -14.09 -19.76 9.59
N ALA A 721 -15.34 -20.13 9.28
CA ALA A 721 -16.54 -19.37 9.60
C ALA A 721 -16.64 -18.97 11.08
N CYS A 722 -16.16 -19.83 11.98
CA CYS A 722 -16.13 -19.60 13.43
C CYS A 722 -14.94 -18.72 13.88
N LEU A 723 -13.97 -18.48 13.00
CA LEU A 723 -12.68 -17.86 13.31
C LEU A 723 -12.48 -16.50 12.62
N TYR A 724 -13.16 -16.20 11.52
CA TYR A 724 -12.88 -15.01 10.71
C TYR A 724 -12.92 -13.69 11.51
N LEU A 725 -14.05 -13.38 12.16
CA LEU A 725 -14.16 -12.19 13.00
C LEU A 725 -13.15 -12.23 14.16
N TYR A 726 -13.06 -13.36 14.86
CA TYR A 726 -12.18 -13.54 16.02
C TYR A 726 -10.70 -13.24 15.70
N LEU A 727 -10.21 -13.76 14.59
CA LEU A 727 -8.84 -13.59 14.13
C LEU A 727 -8.56 -12.19 13.59
N SER A 728 -9.58 -11.47 13.12
CA SER A 728 -9.47 -10.04 12.74
C SER A 728 -9.44 -9.11 13.95
N LEU A 729 -10.09 -9.47 15.06
CA LEU A 729 -10.05 -8.71 16.32
C LEU A 729 -8.77 -8.96 17.14
N LEU A 730 -8.15 -10.14 16.98
CA LEU A 730 -6.99 -10.59 17.76
C LEU A 730 -5.76 -9.64 17.75
N PRO A 731 -5.41 -8.93 16.66
CA PRO A 731 -4.35 -7.91 16.69
C PRO A 731 -4.73 -6.65 17.48
N ILE A 732 -6.03 -6.35 17.56
CA ILE A 732 -6.60 -5.16 18.21
C ILE A 732 -6.74 -5.39 19.72
N ASN A 733 -7.36 -6.51 20.12
CA ASN A 733 -7.39 -6.98 21.51
C ASN A 733 -6.64 -8.30 21.65
N GLN A 734 -5.39 -8.17 22.12
CA GLN A 734 -4.43 -9.26 22.23
C GLN A 734 -4.78 -10.26 23.35
N GLN A 735 -5.63 -9.87 24.32
CA GLN A 735 -6.05 -10.75 25.43
C GLN A 735 -6.88 -11.95 24.95
N LEU A 736 -7.54 -11.81 23.79
CA LEU A 736 -8.30 -12.86 23.13
C LEU A 736 -7.44 -14.09 22.75
N ILE A 737 -6.10 -14.01 22.76
CA ILE A 737 -5.25 -15.18 22.51
C ILE A 737 -5.43 -16.27 23.57
N HIS A 738 -5.72 -15.90 24.82
CA HIS A 738 -5.86 -16.85 25.94
C HIS A 738 -7.13 -17.69 25.82
N GLU A 739 -8.23 -17.09 25.38
CA GLU A 739 -9.47 -17.83 25.09
C GLU A 739 -9.32 -18.72 23.85
N LEU A 740 -8.60 -18.28 22.81
CA LEU A 740 -8.24 -19.13 21.69
C LEU A 740 -7.45 -20.37 22.14
N ALA A 741 -6.48 -20.20 23.06
CA ALA A 741 -5.72 -21.32 23.63
C ALA A 741 -6.60 -22.26 24.48
N ARG A 742 -7.51 -21.70 25.31
CA ARG A 742 -8.48 -22.49 26.11
C ARG A 742 -9.41 -23.33 25.24
N VAL A 743 -9.95 -22.75 24.17
CA VAL A 743 -10.81 -23.48 23.21
C VAL A 743 -9.99 -24.48 22.40
N TYR A 744 -8.79 -24.11 21.92
CA TYR A 744 -7.92 -24.97 21.13
C TYR A 744 -7.73 -26.35 21.79
N ILE A 745 -7.44 -26.41 23.09
CA ILE A 745 -7.26 -27.67 23.84
C ILE A 745 -8.44 -28.62 23.66
N GLN A 746 -9.67 -28.08 23.75
CA GLN A 746 -10.95 -28.80 23.71
C GLN A 746 -11.36 -29.25 22.30
N THR A 747 -10.72 -28.73 21.25
CA THR A 747 -11.11 -29.00 19.85
C THR A 747 -10.57 -30.32 19.28
N VAL A 748 -11.23 -30.84 18.24
CA VAL A 748 -10.83 -32.06 17.51
C VAL A 748 -9.63 -31.83 16.58
N ALA A 749 -8.96 -32.90 16.16
CA ALA A 749 -7.68 -32.82 15.43
C ALA A 749 -7.73 -32.02 14.13
N ASP A 750 -8.83 -32.08 13.37
CA ASP A 750 -8.97 -31.32 12.12
C ASP A 750 -9.15 -29.83 12.36
N VAL A 751 -9.98 -29.45 13.34
CA VAL A 751 -10.12 -28.08 13.83
C VAL A 751 -8.76 -27.52 14.28
N LYS A 752 -7.97 -28.29 15.04
CA LYS A 752 -6.61 -27.91 15.45
C LYS A 752 -5.71 -27.63 14.25
N ARG A 753 -5.77 -28.44 13.19
CA ARG A 753 -4.97 -28.22 11.96
C ARG A 753 -5.36 -26.92 11.27
N THR A 754 -6.65 -26.62 11.16
CA THR A 754 -7.13 -25.40 10.51
C THR A 754 -6.79 -24.14 11.32
N ILE A 755 -6.93 -24.17 12.66
CA ILE A 755 -6.49 -23.07 13.54
C ILE A 755 -4.98 -22.77 13.32
N LEU A 756 -4.11 -23.78 13.35
CA LEU A 756 -2.66 -23.62 13.16
C LEU A 756 -2.24 -23.04 11.80
N ARG A 757 -3.12 -23.12 10.78
CA ARG A 757 -2.91 -22.52 9.46
C ARG A 757 -3.33 -21.05 9.43
N VAL A 758 -4.53 -20.72 9.94
CA VAL A 758 -5.12 -19.38 9.78
C VAL A 758 -4.55 -18.37 10.79
N VAL A 759 -4.03 -18.84 11.93
CA VAL A 759 -3.43 -17.99 12.98
C VAL A 759 -2.13 -17.26 12.55
N GLU A 760 -1.55 -17.59 11.38
CA GLU A 760 -0.29 -16.99 10.91
C GLU A 760 -0.34 -15.48 10.68
N HIS A 761 -1.40 -14.98 10.03
CA HIS A 761 -1.50 -13.55 9.70
C HIS A 761 -1.75 -12.66 10.94
N PRO A 762 -2.72 -12.97 11.83
CA PRO A 762 -2.94 -12.17 13.04
C PRO A 762 -1.74 -12.10 13.97
N VAL A 763 -1.01 -13.20 14.14
CA VAL A 763 0.13 -13.27 15.07
C VAL A 763 1.32 -12.44 14.58
N ARG A 764 1.54 -12.36 13.25
CA ARG A 764 2.51 -11.42 12.70
C ARG A 764 2.10 -9.95 12.91
N ALA A 765 0.80 -9.65 12.93
CA ALA A 765 0.30 -8.30 13.20
C ALA A 765 0.39 -7.90 14.69
N MET A 766 0.33 -8.86 15.63
CA MET A 766 0.53 -8.62 17.07
C MET A 766 1.98 -8.26 17.44
N GLY A 767 2.96 -8.80 16.70
CA GLY A 767 4.38 -8.61 16.99
C GLY A 767 4.92 -9.51 18.12
N MET A 768 6.26 -9.59 18.24
CA MET A 768 6.93 -10.48 19.19
C MET A 768 6.93 -9.96 20.63
N ASP A 769 6.82 -8.64 20.78
CA ASP A 769 6.89 -7.92 22.06
C ASP A 769 5.51 -7.74 22.71
N SER A 770 4.50 -8.47 22.20
CA SER A 770 3.16 -8.55 22.77
C SER A 770 3.22 -9.19 24.16
N PRO A 771 2.79 -8.48 25.24
CA PRO A 771 2.86 -9.02 26.60
C PRO A 771 1.94 -10.24 26.79
N GLU A 772 0.80 -10.28 26.08
CA GLU A 772 -0.15 -11.39 26.15
C GLU A 772 0.37 -12.65 25.43
N LEU A 773 1.12 -12.50 24.34
CA LEU A 773 1.82 -13.63 23.71
C LEU A 773 2.94 -14.17 24.61
N LEU A 774 3.75 -13.29 25.23
CA LEU A 774 4.80 -13.68 26.16
C LEU A 774 4.24 -14.39 27.41
N LYS A 775 3.08 -13.95 27.90
CA LYS A 775 2.34 -14.59 28.98
C LYS A 775 1.78 -15.97 28.57
N LEU A 776 1.25 -16.10 27.34
CA LEU A 776 0.79 -17.40 26.84
C LEU A 776 1.94 -18.41 26.67
N VAL A 777 3.13 -17.95 26.30
CA VAL A 777 4.36 -18.79 26.27
C VAL A 777 4.76 -19.22 27.68
N GLU A 778 4.65 -18.34 28.68
CA GLU A 778 4.97 -18.65 30.08
C GLU A 778 3.98 -19.63 30.73
N GLU A 779 2.67 -19.37 30.63
CA GLU A 779 1.63 -20.22 31.23
C GLU A 779 1.46 -21.55 30.46
N CYS A 780 1.58 -21.49 29.13
CA CYS A 780 1.44 -22.59 28.16
C CYS A 780 0.47 -23.70 28.61
N PRO A 781 -0.85 -23.53 28.53
CA PRO A 781 -1.84 -24.53 28.96
C PRO A 781 -1.58 -25.97 28.49
N LYS A 782 -1.99 -26.98 29.28
CA LYS A 782 -1.80 -28.40 28.91
C LYS A 782 -2.61 -28.75 27.67
N GLY A 783 -1.92 -29.13 26.59
CA GLY A 783 -2.51 -29.41 25.28
C GLY A 783 -2.41 -28.24 24.28
N SER A 784 -1.83 -27.08 24.65
CA SER A 784 -1.56 -25.97 23.72
C SER A 784 -0.12 -25.93 23.22
N GLU A 785 0.73 -26.91 23.54
CA GLU A 785 2.15 -26.92 23.19
C GLU A 785 2.38 -26.80 21.66
N THR A 786 1.54 -27.44 20.85
CA THR A 786 1.57 -27.36 19.38
C THR A 786 1.14 -26.00 18.85
N LEU A 787 0.24 -25.31 19.55
CA LEU A 787 -0.14 -23.92 19.23
C LEU A 787 1.02 -22.99 19.55
N VAL A 788 1.54 -23.02 20.77
CA VAL A 788 2.67 -22.19 21.21
C VAL A 788 3.90 -22.38 20.31
N THR A 789 4.25 -23.63 19.95
CA THR A 789 5.34 -23.91 19.00
C THR A 789 5.13 -23.23 17.65
N ARG A 790 3.90 -23.23 17.14
CA ARG A 790 3.55 -22.58 15.86
C ARG A 790 3.58 -21.06 15.99
N LEU A 791 3.09 -20.49 17.09
CA LEU A 791 3.16 -19.05 17.37
C LEU A 791 4.61 -18.56 17.36
N ILE A 792 5.51 -19.20 18.11
CA ILE A 792 6.93 -18.83 18.16
C ILE A 792 7.55 -18.94 16.76
N HIS A 793 7.28 -20.02 16.01
CA HIS A 793 7.79 -20.12 14.63
C HIS A 793 7.27 -18.99 13.73
N ILE A 794 6.00 -18.57 13.84
CA ILE A 794 5.44 -17.47 13.03
C ILE A 794 6.16 -16.14 13.34
N LEU A 795 6.42 -15.90 14.63
CA LEU A 795 7.09 -14.70 15.15
C LEU A 795 8.56 -14.60 14.73
N THR A 796 9.29 -15.71 14.73
CA THR A 796 10.75 -15.73 14.44
C THR A 796 11.09 -16.20 13.01
N ASP A 797 10.12 -16.17 12.10
CA ASP A 797 10.27 -16.67 10.72
C ASP A 797 11.08 -15.71 9.83
N LYS A 798 10.90 -14.40 10.05
CA LYS A 798 11.49 -13.30 9.25
C LYS A 798 12.14 -12.21 10.11
N SER A 799 12.17 -12.41 11.42
CA SER A 799 12.62 -11.45 12.43
C SER A 799 13.44 -12.18 13.50
N ALA A 800 14.51 -11.56 13.97
CA ALA A 800 15.32 -12.12 15.06
C ALA A 800 14.49 -12.13 16.37
N PRO A 801 14.53 -13.20 17.17
CA PRO A 801 13.73 -13.29 18.39
C PRO A 801 14.13 -12.24 19.43
N SER A 802 13.16 -11.63 20.10
CA SER A 802 13.44 -10.69 21.22
C SER A 802 13.97 -11.44 22.45
N MET A 803 14.83 -10.78 23.23
CA MET A 803 15.51 -11.42 24.38
C MET A 803 14.52 -11.93 25.44
N GLU A 804 13.37 -11.26 25.61
CA GLU A 804 12.31 -11.70 26.52
C GLU A 804 11.64 -12.99 26.02
N LEU A 805 11.32 -13.06 24.72
CA LEU A 805 10.78 -14.28 24.11
C LEU A 805 11.77 -15.46 24.26
N VAL A 806 13.07 -15.23 24.02
CA VAL A 806 14.11 -16.25 24.20
C VAL A 806 14.14 -16.76 25.65
N ALA A 807 14.08 -15.86 26.63
CA ALA A 807 14.08 -16.23 28.05
C ALA A 807 12.85 -17.10 28.39
N ARG A 808 11.63 -16.68 28.02
CA ARG A 808 10.41 -17.46 28.29
C ARG A 808 10.40 -18.82 27.59
N VAL A 809 10.86 -18.89 26.34
CA VAL A 809 10.98 -20.15 25.58
C VAL A 809 11.99 -21.11 26.21
N ARG A 810 13.13 -20.60 26.68
CA ARG A 810 14.14 -21.39 27.40
C ARG A 810 13.61 -21.95 28.71
N ASP A 811 12.92 -21.13 29.50
CA ASP A 811 12.44 -21.53 30.81
C ASP A 811 11.32 -22.58 30.67
N LEU A 812 10.46 -22.46 29.65
CA LEU A 812 9.48 -23.50 29.28
C LEU A 812 10.14 -24.81 28.77
N TYR A 813 11.24 -24.72 28.01
CA TYR A 813 12.01 -25.88 27.55
C TYR A 813 12.61 -26.68 28.73
N HIS A 814 13.19 -25.98 29.71
CA HIS A 814 13.78 -26.64 30.88
C HIS A 814 12.74 -27.19 31.87
N THR A 815 11.58 -26.55 31.99
CA THR A 815 10.54 -26.97 32.96
C THR A 815 9.58 -28.02 32.43
N ARG A 816 9.21 -27.98 31.13
CA ARG A 816 8.04 -28.74 30.64
C ARG A 816 8.11 -29.30 29.23
N VAL A 817 8.77 -28.65 28.28
CA VAL A 817 8.81 -29.11 26.87
C VAL A 817 10.19 -29.70 26.53
N SER A 818 10.31 -31.02 26.46
CA SER A 818 11.62 -31.69 26.25
C SER A 818 12.07 -31.81 24.78
N ASP A 819 11.19 -31.56 23.81
CA ASP A 819 11.49 -31.66 22.38
C ASP A 819 12.39 -30.50 21.90
N VAL A 820 13.60 -30.84 21.44
CA VAL A 820 14.60 -29.86 20.99
C VAL A 820 14.13 -29.03 19.79
N ARG A 821 13.13 -29.49 19.03
CA ARG A 821 12.53 -28.72 17.93
C ARG A 821 11.90 -27.41 18.40
N PHE A 822 11.50 -27.34 19.67
CA PHE A 822 10.96 -26.13 20.29
C PHE A 822 11.97 -24.97 20.34
N LEU A 823 13.27 -25.26 20.34
CA LEU A 823 14.34 -24.25 20.36
C LEU A 823 14.73 -23.75 18.95
N ILE A 824 14.37 -24.46 17.87
CA ILE A 824 14.75 -24.11 16.49
C ILE A 824 14.32 -22.67 16.09
N PRO A 825 13.10 -22.21 16.43
CA PRO A 825 12.69 -20.83 16.20
C PRO A 825 13.62 -19.77 16.82
N VAL A 826 14.11 -20.00 18.05
CA VAL A 826 14.83 -19.00 18.86
C VAL A 826 16.36 -19.12 18.84
N LEU A 827 16.93 -20.01 18.03
CA LEU A 827 18.38 -20.33 18.03
C LEU A 827 19.29 -19.10 17.98
N ASN A 828 18.91 -18.08 17.22
CA ASN A 828 19.76 -16.91 16.99
C ASN A 828 19.83 -15.96 18.20
N GLY A 829 18.95 -16.12 19.19
CA GLY A 829 19.01 -15.39 20.47
C GLY A 829 19.61 -16.18 21.62
N LEU A 830 19.92 -17.47 21.44
CA LEU A 830 20.55 -18.30 22.47
C LEU A 830 22.05 -18.00 22.58
N THR A 831 22.62 -18.18 23.79
CA THR A 831 24.06 -18.06 23.99
C THR A 831 24.81 -19.23 23.37
N LYS A 832 26.08 -19.01 23.00
CA LYS A 832 27.00 -20.03 22.49
C LYS A 832 27.02 -21.32 23.34
N ASN A 833 26.98 -21.19 24.67
CA ASN A 833 27.01 -22.33 25.59
C ASN A 833 25.70 -23.16 25.53
N GLU A 834 24.54 -22.49 25.45
CA GLU A 834 23.23 -23.14 25.30
C GLU A 834 23.13 -23.87 23.95
N ILE A 835 23.62 -23.25 22.87
CA ILE A 835 23.68 -23.87 21.52
C ILE A 835 24.56 -25.13 21.54
N ILE A 836 25.77 -25.05 22.11
CA ILE A 836 26.67 -26.21 22.22
C ILE A 836 26.05 -27.34 23.05
N ALA A 837 25.31 -27.01 24.12
CA ALA A 837 24.59 -28.00 24.92
C ALA A 837 23.41 -28.66 24.18
N ALA A 838 22.72 -27.92 23.31
CA ALA A 838 21.61 -28.42 22.48
C ALA A 838 22.07 -29.18 21.22
N LEU A 839 23.26 -28.86 20.69
CA LEU A 839 23.80 -29.38 19.43
C LEU A 839 23.74 -30.93 19.30
N PRO A 840 24.09 -31.75 20.32
CA PRO A 840 24.00 -33.21 20.22
C PRO A 840 22.57 -33.76 20.08
N LYS A 841 21.54 -32.99 20.49
CA LYS A 841 20.13 -33.31 20.26
C LYS A 841 19.67 -32.83 18.87
N LEU A 842 20.07 -31.63 18.47
CA LEU A 842 19.73 -31.05 17.15
C LEU A 842 20.23 -31.90 15.98
N ILE A 843 21.48 -32.40 16.03
CA ILE A 843 22.04 -33.21 14.93
C ILE A 843 21.42 -34.61 14.79
N LYS A 844 20.62 -35.08 15.77
CA LYS A 844 19.87 -36.34 15.69
C LYS A 844 18.54 -36.21 14.94
N LEU A 845 18.14 -34.99 14.56
CA LEU A 845 16.94 -34.74 13.76
C LEU A 845 17.14 -35.19 12.30
N ASN A 846 16.06 -35.11 11.52
CA ASN A 846 16.10 -35.39 10.07
C ASN A 846 17.13 -34.47 9.38
N PRO A 847 17.99 -34.97 8.47
CA PRO A 847 18.99 -34.17 7.75
C PRO A 847 18.48 -32.87 7.12
N ILE A 848 17.22 -32.81 6.67
CA ILE A 848 16.60 -31.58 6.14
C ILE A 848 16.50 -30.50 7.23
N VAL A 849 16.04 -30.89 8.42
CA VAL A 849 15.92 -30.00 9.59
C VAL A 849 17.31 -29.62 10.13
N VAL A 850 18.28 -30.54 10.09
CA VAL A 850 19.67 -30.22 10.47
C VAL A 850 20.27 -29.17 9.53
N LYS A 851 19.99 -29.24 8.23
CA LYS A 851 20.40 -28.21 7.26
C LYS A 851 19.73 -26.86 7.55
N GLU A 852 18.44 -26.84 7.88
CA GLU A 852 17.74 -25.61 8.26
C GLU A 852 18.34 -24.99 9.55
N VAL A 853 18.61 -25.81 10.57
CA VAL A 853 19.29 -25.39 11.81
C VAL A 853 20.65 -24.77 11.52
N PHE A 854 21.45 -25.38 10.64
CA PHE A 854 22.74 -24.80 10.24
C PHE A 854 22.58 -23.50 9.45
N ASN A 855 21.61 -23.41 8.53
CA ASN A 855 21.34 -22.18 7.80
C ASN A 855 20.93 -21.02 8.74
N ARG A 856 20.09 -21.28 9.75
CA ARG A 856 19.70 -20.27 10.74
C ARG A 856 20.88 -19.84 11.63
N LEU A 857 21.68 -20.79 12.10
CA LEU A 857 22.87 -20.50 12.90
C LEU A 857 23.96 -19.75 12.11
N LEU A 858 24.11 -20.01 10.81
CA LEU A 858 25.23 -19.50 10.00
C LEU A 858 24.91 -18.26 9.15
N CYS A 859 23.67 -17.72 9.24
CA CYS A 859 23.16 -16.50 8.57
C CYS A 859 24.03 -15.91 7.45
N SER A 860 23.62 -16.13 6.18
CA SER A 860 24.36 -15.63 5.01
C SER A 860 24.58 -14.10 5.08
N PRO A 861 25.81 -13.59 4.91
CA PRO A 861 26.16 -12.19 5.15
C PRO A 861 25.62 -11.18 4.11
N ASN A 862 24.72 -11.60 3.21
CA ASN A 862 24.18 -10.78 2.12
C ASN A 862 22.83 -10.10 2.44
N GLU A 863 22.21 -10.35 3.59
CA GLU A 863 21.01 -9.62 4.01
C GLU A 863 21.40 -8.36 4.81
N VAL A 864 21.16 -7.20 4.21
CA VAL A 864 21.51 -5.88 4.77
C VAL A 864 20.66 -5.61 6.01
N GLY A 865 21.31 -5.68 7.18
CA GLY A 865 20.67 -5.73 8.50
C GLY A 865 21.23 -6.83 9.41
N ALA A 866 22.17 -7.64 8.91
CA ALA A 866 22.78 -8.80 9.58
C ALA A 866 23.06 -8.63 11.09
N TYR A 867 22.20 -9.26 11.89
CA TYR A 867 22.41 -9.58 13.30
C TYR A 867 23.69 -10.41 13.48
N SER A 868 24.39 -10.24 14.60
CA SER A 868 25.53 -11.09 14.94
C SER A 868 25.07 -12.52 15.19
N SER A 869 25.48 -13.47 14.34
CA SER A 869 25.27 -14.89 14.63
C SER A 869 25.92 -15.26 15.99
N PRO A 870 25.23 -16.06 16.84
CA PRO A 870 25.77 -16.48 18.13
C PRO A 870 26.89 -17.53 18.03
N ILE A 871 27.19 -18.06 16.84
CA ILE A 871 28.28 -19.00 16.61
C ILE A 871 28.87 -18.88 15.20
N THR A 872 30.17 -18.64 15.10
CA THR A 872 30.85 -18.55 13.79
C THR A 872 30.94 -19.92 13.11
N PRO A 873 31.09 -19.99 11.76
CA PRO A 873 31.25 -21.26 11.05
C PRO A 873 32.42 -22.10 11.58
N SER A 874 33.52 -21.46 11.96
CA SER A 874 34.67 -22.15 12.55
C SER A 874 34.33 -22.76 13.92
N GLU A 875 33.67 -22.00 14.80
CA GLU A 875 33.24 -22.49 16.12
C GLU A 875 32.21 -23.61 16.03
N LEU A 876 31.26 -23.58 15.08
CA LEU A 876 30.28 -24.65 14.89
C LEU A 876 30.97 -25.96 14.47
N LEU A 877 31.91 -25.90 13.53
CA LEU A 877 32.64 -27.08 13.09
C LEU A 877 33.58 -27.60 14.18
N ILE A 878 34.20 -26.72 14.98
CA ILE A 878 34.96 -27.11 16.18
C ILE A 878 34.05 -27.80 17.20
N ALA A 879 32.88 -27.23 17.50
CA ALA A 879 31.92 -27.79 18.44
C ALA A 879 31.46 -29.20 18.04
N LEU A 880 31.20 -29.44 16.73
CA LEU A 880 30.88 -30.78 16.22
C LEU A 880 31.99 -31.81 16.46
N HIS A 881 33.26 -31.40 16.43
CA HIS A 881 34.41 -32.27 16.66
C HIS A 881 34.70 -32.55 18.13
N THR A 882 34.23 -31.69 19.03
CA THR A 882 34.40 -31.82 20.49
C THR A 882 33.18 -32.42 21.19
N ILE A 883 32.14 -32.82 20.45
CA ILE A 883 31.01 -33.59 21.00
C ILE A 883 31.53 -34.92 21.58
N ASP A 884 31.23 -35.15 22.86
CA ASP A 884 31.47 -36.41 23.55
C ASP A 884 30.79 -37.59 22.81
N PRO A 885 31.55 -38.63 22.40
CA PRO A 885 31.01 -39.79 21.68
C PRO A 885 30.00 -40.61 22.50
N ALA A 886 29.92 -40.44 23.83
CA ALA A 886 28.85 -41.03 24.64
C ALA A 886 27.49 -40.33 24.44
N LYS A 887 27.47 -39.06 24.02
CA LYS A 887 26.25 -38.26 23.84
C LYS A 887 25.66 -38.37 22.43
N CYS A 888 26.50 -38.58 21.41
CA CYS A 888 26.05 -38.75 20.03
C CYS A 888 26.94 -39.71 19.23
N GLU A 889 26.30 -40.54 18.40
CA GLU A 889 27.02 -41.48 17.53
C GLU A 889 27.93 -40.78 16.53
N LEU A 890 29.13 -41.33 16.35
CA LEU A 890 30.12 -40.82 15.40
C LEU A 890 29.58 -40.75 13.95
N LYS A 891 28.67 -41.67 13.56
CA LYS A 891 28.00 -41.65 12.24
C LYS A 891 27.17 -40.38 12.03
N THR A 892 26.48 -39.90 13.07
CA THR A 892 25.65 -38.69 13.02
C THR A 892 26.52 -37.44 12.96
N ILE A 893 27.61 -37.41 13.73
CA ILE A 893 28.60 -36.32 13.67
C ILE A 893 29.23 -36.25 12.26
N ILE A 894 29.61 -37.37 11.65
CA ILE A 894 30.15 -37.41 10.28
C ILE A 894 29.15 -36.88 9.24
N LYS A 895 27.85 -37.14 9.40
CA LYS A 895 26.81 -36.57 8.52
C LYS A 895 26.70 -35.05 8.71
N ALA A 896 26.71 -34.57 9.96
CA ALA A 896 26.67 -33.15 10.30
C ALA A 896 27.88 -32.38 9.76
N THR A 897 29.11 -32.89 9.95
CA THR A 897 30.31 -32.25 9.37
C THR A 897 30.30 -32.28 7.85
N SER A 898 29.76 -33.34 7.23
CA SER A 898 29.59 -33.39 5.77
C SER A 898 28.57 -32.38 5.22
N LEU A 899 27.55 -32.00 6.00
CA LEU A 899 26.64 -30.91 5.65
C LEU A 899 27.35 -29.56 5.71
N CYS A 900 28.20 -29.32 6.72
CA CYS A 900 29.03 -28.12 6.80
C CYS A 900 29.91 -27.97 5.55
N PHE A 901 30.66 -29.01 5.18
CA PHE A 901 31.48 -29.04 3.96
C PHE A 901 30.70 -28.93 2.63
N SER A 902 29.37 -29.09 2.64
CA SER A 902 28.55 -28.85 1.45
C SER A 902 28.27 -27.36 1.19
N ASP A 903 28.38 -26.52 2.22
CA ASP A 903 28.25 -25.07 2.11
C ASP A 903 29.62 -24.40 1.89
N LYS A 904 29.97 -24.24 0.61
CA LYS A 904 31.22 -23.60 0.18
C LYS A 904 31.24 -22.08 0.39
N GLN A 905 30.12 -21.44 0.74
CA GLN A 905 30.07 -20.01 1.02
C GLN A 905 30.45 -19.73 2.48
N ALA A 906 29.93 -20.52 3.42
CA ALA A 906 30.28 -20.41 4.83
C ALA A 906 31.67 -20.99 5.17
N TYR A 907 32.07 -22.10 4.54
CA TYR A 907 33.31 -22.83 4.86
C TYR A 907 34.42 -22.60 3.83
N THR A 908 34.94 -21.36 3.81
CA THR A 908 36.04 -20.96 2.93
C THR A 908 37.40 -21.57 3.33
N GLN A 909 38.40 -21.41 2.46
CA GLN A 909 39.79 -21.83 2.70
C GLN A 909 40.34 -21.30 4.04
N GLU A 910 40.05 -20.04 4.39
CA GLU A 910 40.55 -19.37 5.59
C GLU A 910 39.86 -19.89 6.86
N VAL A 911 38.52 -20.02 6.81
CA VAL A 911 37.71 -20.58 7.91
C VAL A 911 38.18 -22.00 8.26
N LEU A 912 38.39 -22.85 7.24
CA LEU A 912 38.87 -24.21 7.44
C LEU A 912 40.31 -24.25 7.98
N ALA A 913 41.18 -23.31 7.61
CA ALA A 913 42.52 -23.21 8.18
C ALA A 913 42.47 -22.92 9.69
N VAL A 914 41.64 -21.97 10.13
CA VAL A 914 41.40 -21.65 11.55
C VAL A 914 40.87 -22.87 12.31
N VAL A 915 39.89 -23.59 11.75
CA VAL A 915 39.35 -24.83 12.35
C VAL A 915 40.45 -25.87 12.53
N MET A 916 41.24 -26.16 11.50
CA MET A 916 42.28 -27.18 11.57
C MET A 916 43.38 -26.81 12.56
N GLN A 917 43.77 -25.53 12.64
CA GLN A 917 44.72 -25.04 13.64
C GLN A 917 44.21 -25.27 15.07
N HIS A 918 42.97 -24.87 15.36
CA HIS A 918 42.39 -25.02 16.69
C HIS A 918 42.22 -26.50 17.08
N LEU A 919 41.72 -27.35 16.17
CA LEU A 919 41.54 -28.78 16.43
C LEU A 919 42.87 -29.53 16.64
N MET A 920 43.98 -29.05 16.08
CA MET A 920 45.34 -29.55 16.36
C MET A 920 45.81 -29.17 17.78
N GLU A 921 45.33 -28.06 18.34
CA GLU A 921 45.70 -27.59 19.68
C GLU A 921 44.97 -28.37 20.79
N VAL A 922 43.71 -28.78 20.56
CA VAL A 922 42.88 -29.60 21.48
C VAL A 922 43.60 -30.88 21.94
N THR A 923 43.48 -31.19 23.23
CA THR A 923 44.00 -32.43 23.85
C THR A 923 42.91 -33.11 24.70
N PRO A 924 42.67 -34.44 24.55
CA PRO A 924 43.21 -35.33 23.52
C PRO A 924 42.74 -34.94 22.10
N LEU A 925 43.50 -35.31 21.07
CA LEU A 925 43.18 -34.95 19.68
C LEU A 925 41.78 -35.48 19.26
N PRO A 926 40.95 -34.67 18.58
CA PRO A 926 39.64 -35.10 18.08
C PRO A 926 39.74 -36.23 17.06
N THR A 927 38.97 -37.31 17.25
CA THR A 927 39.05 -38.52 16.39
C THR A 927 38.72 -38.28 14.92
N LEU A 928 37.98 -37.21 14.60
CA LEU A 928 37.62 -36.83 13.22
C LEU A 928 38.59 -35.81 12.59
N LEU A 929 39.59 -35.30 13.32
CA LEU A 929 40.54 -34.27 12.85
C LEU A 929 41.11 -34.60 11.46
N MET A 930 41.70 -35.79 11.29
CA MET A 930 42.33 -36.15 10.02
C MET A 930 41.33 -36.35 8.88
N ARG A 931 40.08 -36.71 9.16
CA ARG A 931 39.02 -36.76 8.15
C ARG A 931 38.74 -35.35 7.62
N THR A 932 38.63 -34.38 8.51
CA THR A 932 38.40 -32.97 8.20
C THR A 932 39.59 -32.33 7.47
N VAL A 933 40.83 -32.66 7.86
CA VAL A 933 42.05 -32.27 7.11
C VAL A 933 42.04 -32.83 5.68
N ILE A 934 41.75 -34.12 5.50
CA ILE A 934 41.68 -34.76 4.17
C ILE A 934 40.55 -34.15 3.32
N GLN A 935 39.38 -33.90 3.91
CA GLN A 935 38.23 -33.29 3.21
C GLN A 935 38.51 -31.84 2.81
N ALA A 936 39.11 -31.03 3.70
CA ALA A 936 39.51 -29.66 3.42
C ALA A 936 40.57 -29.59 2.30
N LEU A 937 41.58 -30.47 2.32
CA LEU A 937 42.59 -30.55 1.26
C LEU A 937 42.00 -30.98 -0.09
N SER A 938 41.00 -31.86 -0.08
CA SER A 938 40.29 -32.32 -1.29
C SER A 938 39.40 -31.22 -1.89
N LEU A 939 38.84 -30.33 -1.07
CA LEU A 939 38.02 -29.19 -1.50
C LEU A 939 38.86 -27.98 -1.92
N TYR A 940 39.98 -27.73 -1.24
CA TYR A 940 40.85 -26.57 -1.45
C TYR A 940 42.33 -27.00 -1.51
N PRO A 941 42.82 -27.46 -2.68
CA PRO A 941 44.21 -27.94 -2.84
C PRO A 941 45.30 -26.92 -2.45
N ARG A 942 44.99 -25.61 -2.51
CA ARG A 942 45.87 -24.52 -2.07
C ARG A 942 46.26 -24.58 -0.59
N LEU A 943 45.56 -25.37 0.23
CA LEU A 943 45.92 -25.59 1.65
C LEU A 943 47.11 -26.54 1.84
N ILE A 944 47.65 -27.17 0.79
CA ILE A 944 48.65 -28.25 0.92
C ILE A 944 49.86 -27.87 1.79
N GLY A 945 50.44 -26.68 1.62
CA GLY A 945 51.56 -26.21 2.44
C GLY A 945 51.20 -25.98 3.91
N PHE A 946 49.99 -25.46 4.18
CA PHE A 946 49.47 -25.30 5.54
C PHE A 946 49.19 -26.65 6.22
N VAL A 947 48.65 -27.62 5.46
CA VAL A 947 48.44 -29.00 5.93
C VAL A 947 49.77 -29.67 6.23
N MET A 948 50.84 -29.48 5.44
CA MET A 948 52.16 -30.03 5.76
C MET A 948 52.67 -29.50 7.10
N ASN A 949 52.53 -28.18 7.37
CA ASN A 949 52.91 -27.59 8.66
C ASN A 949 52.11 -28.18 9.84
N ILE A 950 50.82 -28.49 9.65
CA ILE A 950 50.01 -29.21 10.66
C ILE A 950 50.56 -30.63 10.87
N LEU A 951 50.83 -31.38 9.80
CA LEU A 951 51.36 -32.74 9.92
C LEU A 951 52.71 -32.76 10.66
N GLN A 952 53.63 -31.83 10.39
CA GLN A 952 54.89 -31.69 11.13
C GLN A 952 54.66 -31.42 12.63
N ARG A 953 53.74 -30.51 12.98
CA ARG A 953 53.37 -30.24 14.38
C ARG A 953 52.69 -31.44 15.06
N LEU A 954 51.96 -32.25 14.32
CA LEU A 954 51.35 -33.49 14.80
C LEU A 954 52.39 -34.57 15.14
N ILE A 955 53.55 -34.61 14.45
CA ILE A 955 54.68 -35.49 14.82
C ILE A 955 55.17 -35.15 16.24
N LEU A 956 55.33 -33.86 16.56
CA LEU A 956 55.74 -33.40 17.90
C LEU A 956 54.73 -33.82 18.99
N LYS A 957 53.44 -33.92 18.66
CA LYS A 957 52.37 -34.42 19.55
C LYS A 957 52.23 -35.96 19.59
N GLN A 958 53.12 -36.71 18.93
CA GLN A 958 53.14 -38.18 18.91
C GLN A 958 51.81 -38.83 18.45
N VAL A 959 51.28 -38.40 17.29
CA VAL A 959 49.99 -38.88 16.75
C VAL A 959 49.81 -40.39 16.66
N TRP A 960 50.90 -41.17 16.52
CA TRP A 960 50.88 -42.63 16.54
C TRP A 960 50.31 -43.24 17.83
N ARG A 961 50.25 -42.48 18.94
CA ARG A 961 49.55 -42.92 20.18
C ARG A 961 48.03 -43.09 19.99
N GLN A 962 47.43 -42.47 18.98
CA GLN A 962 45.99 -42.56 18.69
C GLN A 962 45.75 -43.23 17.34
N LYS A 963 45.51 -44.55 17.32
CA LYS A 963 45.38 -45.37 16.10
C LYS A 963 44.51 -44.74 15.00
N LYS A 964 43.30 -44.27 15.30
CA LYS A 964 42.40 -43.66 14.29
C LYS A 964 42.91 -42.34 13.69
N VAL A 965 43.66 -41.56 14.47
CA VAL A 965 44.29 -40.31 13.98
C VAL A 965 45.54 -40.66 13.17
N TRP A 966 46.29 -41.69 13.57
CA TRP A 966 47.45 -42.21 12.85
C TRP A 966 47.11 -42.80 11.47
N GLU A 967 46.09 -43.65 11.36
CA GLU A 967 45.57 -44.15 10.08
C GLU A 967 45.16 -42.99 9.14
N GLY A 968 44.64 -41.90 9.71
CA GLY A 968 44.29 -40.68 8.98
C GLY A 968 45.50 -39.85 8.56
N PHE A 969 46.56 -39.80 9.40
CA PHE A 969 47.83 -39.16 9.09
C PHE A 969 48.47 -39.81 7.86
N ILE A 970 48.58 -41.15 7.86
CA ILE A 970 49.13 -41.94 6.75
C ILE A 970 48.35 -41.68 5.45
N LYS A 971 47.02 -41.74 5.50
CA LYS A 971 46.14 -41.46 4.33
C LYS A 971 46.24 -40.02 3.82
N CYS A 972 46.59 -39.07 4.69
CA CYS A 972 46.86 -37.69 4.28
C CYS A 972 48.22 -37.57 3.58
N CYS A 973 49.26 -38.23 4.10
CA CYS A 973 50.58 -38.31 3.47
C CYS A 973 50.52 -39.00 2.09
N GLN A 974 49.74 -40.08 1.95
CA GLN A 974 49.50 -40.75 0.66
C GLN A 974 48.90 -39.80 -0.38
N ARG A 975 47.89 -38.98 -0.01
CA ARG A 975 47.21 -38.05 -0.92
C ARG A 975 47.99 -36.79 -1.25
N ALA A 976 48.95 -36.39 -0.41
CA ALA A 976 49.68 -35.14 -0.55
C ALA A 976 51.07 -35.30 -1.21
N GLN A 977 51.34 -36.44 -1.86
CA GLN A 977 52.56 -36.64 -2.64
C GLN A 977 52.67 -35.59 -3.76
N PRO A 978 53.87 -35.09 -4.10
CA PRO A 978 55.17 -35.37 -3.46
C PRO A 978 55.45 -34.55 -2.19
N HIS A 979 54.62 -33.55 -1.86
CA HIS A 979 54.86 -32.60 -0.77
C HIS A 979 54.98 -33.25 0.62
N SER A 980 54.36 -34.42 0.82
CA SER A 980 54.42 -35.19 2.08
C SER A 980 55.79 -35.81 2.38
N PHE A 981 56.69 -35.96 1.39
CA PHE A 981 57.98 -36.62 1.57
C PHE A 981 58.86 -35.92 2.63
N GLN A 982 58.87 -34.58 2.64
CA GLN A 982 59.58 -33.79 3.65
C GLN A 982 59.03 -33.95 5.08
N VAL A 983 57.75 -34.35 5.21
CA VAL A 983 57.13 -34.64 6.51
C VAL A 983 57.44 -36.08 6.96
N LEU A 984 57.46 -37.03 6.03
CA LEU A 984 57.80 -38.43 6.32
C LEU A 984 59.26 -38.58 6.81
N LEU A 985 60.19 -37.80 6.25
CA LEU A 985 61.59 -37.76 6.69
C LEU A 985 61.80 -37.23 8.12
N GLN A 986 60.80 -36.57 8.72
CA GLN A 986 60.84 -36.09 10.11
C GLN A 986 60.29 -37.12 11.12
N LEU A 987 59.77 -38.25 10.66
CA LEU A 987 59.31 -39.33 11.54
C LEU A 987 60.50 -40.10 12.13
N PRO A 988 60.41 -40.58 13.38
CA PRO A 988 61.40 -41.53 13.89
C PRO A 988 61.32 -42.86 13.15
N ALA A 989 62.45 -43.56 13.07
CA ALA A 989 62.63 -44.75 12.22
C ALA A 989 61.57 -45.85 12.42
N GLN A 990 61.13 -46.11 13.66
CA GLN A 990 60.10 -47.11 13.96
C GLN A 990 58.74 -46.74 13.34
N GLN A 991 58.33 -45.47 13.49
CA GLN A 991 57.06 -44.97 12.98
C GLN A 991 57.08 -44.90 11.45
N LEU A 992 58.22 -44.54 10.84
CA LEU A 992 58.38 -44.56 9.38
C LEU A 992 58.25 -45.99 8.81
N ALA A 993 58.82 -46.99 9.49
CA ALA A 993 58.61 -48.39 9.12
C ALA A 993 57.13 -48.81 9.22
N ASP A 994 56.39 -48.31 10.22
CA ASP A 994 54.95 -48.56 10.33
C ASP A 994 54.13 -47.86 9.24
N VAL A 995 54.54 -46.67 8.78
CA VAL A 995 53.94 -46.03 7.58
C VAL A 995 54.06 -46.95 6.36
N PHE A 996 55.25 -47.52 6.09
CA PHE A 996 55.44 -48.41 4.94
C PHE A 996 54.70 -49.76 5.07
N LYS A 997 54.33 -50.19 6.28
CA LYS A 997 53.47 -51.38 6.47
C LYS A 997 52.01 -51.11 6.11
N GLU A 998 51.47 -49.95 6.47
CA GLU A 998 50.08 -49.57 6.12
C GLU A 998 49.95 -48.96 4.72
N ALA A 999 51.04 -48.40 4.18
CA ALA A 999 51.08 -47.69 2.90
C ALA A 999 52.39 -48.01 2.12
N PRO A 1000 52.54 -49.22 1.56
CA PRO A 1000 53.76 -49.63 0.86
C PRO A 1000 54.07 -48.75 -0.37
N ASP A 1001 53.02 -48.23 -1.02
CA ASP A 1001 53.10 -47.38 -2.22
C ASP A 1001 53.90 -46.07 -2.01
N LEU A 1002 54.07 -45.63 -0.75
CA LEU A 1002 54.88 -44.46 -0.42
C LEU A 1002 56.39 -44.72 -0.44
N LYS A 1003 56.83 -45.99 -0.44
CA LYS A 1003 58.24 -46.33 -0.24
C LYS A 1003 59.12 -46.00 -1.45
N GLN A 1004 58.72 -46.41 -2.65
CA GLN A 1004 59.50 -46.15 -3.87
C GLN A 1004 59.54 -44.66 -4.23
N PRO A 1005 58.41 -43.92 -4.29
CA PRO A 1005 58.43 -42.50 -4.67
C PRO A 1005 59.24 -41.61 -3.70
N LEU A 1006 59.29 -41.97 -2.41
CA LEU A 1006 60.14 -41.29 -1.43
C LEU A 1006 61.63 -41.60 -1.63
N LEU A 1007 61.97 -42.84 -2.01
CA LEU A 1007 63.35 -43.23 -2.33
C LEU A 1007 63.83 -42.54 -3.61
N ASP A 1008 62.99 -42.48 -4.66
CA ASP A 1008 63.27 -41.77 -5.90
C ASP A 1008 63.56 -40.28 -5.63
N HIS A 1009 62.71 -39.61 -4.83
CA HIS A 1009 62.91 -38.21 -4.46
C HIS A 1009 64.20 -37.95 -3.66
N ILE A 1010 64.63 -38.90 -2.82
CA ILE A 1010 65.92 -38.81 -2.10
C ILE A 1010 67.10 -39.05 -3.06
N MET A 1011 66.92 -39.85 -4.12
CA MET A 1011 67.93 -40.02 -5.18
C MET A 1011 68.10 -38.79 -6.06
N GLU A 1012 67.11 -37.88 -6.12
CA GLU A 1012 67.23 -36.56 -6.76
C GLU A 1012 68.05 -35.55 -5.95
N PHE A 1013 68.26 -35.78 -4.64
CA PHE A 1013 68.99 -34.84 -3.79
C PHE A 1013 70.49 -34.76 -4.11
N THR A 1014 71.11 -33.61 -3.86
CA THR A 1014 72.58 -33.48 -3.91
C THR A 1014 73.27 -34.29 -2.80
N GLU A 1015 74.53 -34.68 -2.99
CA GLU A 1015 75.28 -35.51 -2.01
C GLU A 1015 75.28 -34.89 -0.60
N ASN A 1016 75.46 -33.57 -0.50
CA ASN A 1016 75.40 -32.82 0.75
C ASN A 1016 74.03 -32.90 1.45
N GLN A 1017 72.93 -33.00 0.69
CA GLN A 1017 71.58 -33.15 1.25
C GLN A 1017 71.31 -34.58 1.71
N ARG A 1018 71.80 -35.60 0.98
CA ARG A 1018 71.69 -37.01 1.40
C ARG A 1018 72.43 -37.28 2.71
N ALA A 1019 73.59 -36.63 2.92
CA ALA A 1019 74.37 -36.74 4.15
C ALA A 1019 73.66 -36.23 5.43
N HIS A 1020 72.58 -35.45 5.29
CA HIS A 1020 71.78 -34.97 6.42
C HIS A 1020 70.62 -35.91 6.80
N ILE A 1021 70.39 -37.00 6.05
CA ILE A 1021 69.36 -38.00 6.38
C ILE A 1021 69.95 -39.03 7.34
N PRO A 1022 69.33 -39.30 8.51
CA PRO A 1022 69.82 -40.31 9.46
C PRO A 1022 69.95 -41.70 8.82
N GLN A 1023 71.10 -42.37 9.04
CA GLN A 1023 71.40 -43.68 8.45
C GLN A 1023 70.29 -44.71 8.71
N ASN A 1024 69.74 -44.75 9.93
CA ASN A 1024 68.64 -45.64 10.32
C ASN A 1024 67.35 -45.46 9.48
N ILE A 1025 67.16 -44.31 8.82
CA ILE A 1025 66.06 -44.07 7.89
C ILE A 1025 66.42 -44.58 6.49
N MET A 1026 67.66 -44.37 6.04
CA MET A 1026 68.19 -44.89 4.78
C MET A 1026 68.16 -46.43 4.76
N ASP A 1027 68.52 -47.09 5.85
CA ASP A 1027 68.52 -48.56 5.96
C ASP A 1027 67.10 -49.15 5.81
N ILE A 1028 66.06 -48.44 6.27
CA ILE A 1028 64.64 -48.83 6.11
C ILE A 1028 64.17 -48.62 4.66
N LEU A 1029 64.63 -47.54 4.02
CA LEU A 1029 64.28 -47.20 2.64
C LEU A 1029 64.94 -48.13 1.63
N GLN A 1030 66.25 -48.35 1.72
CA GLN A 1030 67.02 -49.19 0.78
C GLN A 1030 66.81 -50.69 1.04
N GLY A 1031 66.47 -51.08 2.26
CA GLY A 1031 66.44 -52.47 2.68
C GLY A 1031 67.85 -53.01 2.98
N PRO A 1032 67.97 -54.20 3.59
CA PRO A 1032 69.26 -54.76 3.94
C PRO A 1032 70.07 -55.09 2.68
N ALA A 1033 71.26 -54.49 2.56
CA ALA A 1033 72.11 -54.61 1.37
C ALA A 1033 72.60 -56.05 1.16
N SER A 1034 72.35 -56.61 -0.03
CA SER A 1034 73.01 -57.82 -0.52
C SER A 1034 74.41 -57.47 -1.07
N PRO A 1035 75.46 -58.23 -0.73
CA PRO A 1035 76.84 -57.86 -1.05
C PRO A 1035 77.20 -58.06 -2.53
N ILE A 1036 78.13 -57.22 -2.99
CA ILE A 1036 78.58 -57.08 -4.38
C ILE A 1036 79.51 -58.23 -4.79
N ILE A 1037 79.32 -58.76 -6.00
CA ILE A 1037 80.36 -59.48 -6.75
C ILE A 1037 80.58 -58.74 -8.09
N ARG A 1038 81.84 -58.40 -8.36
CA ARG A 1038 82.33 -57.81 -9.63
C ARG A 1038 82.56 -58.96 -10.64
N GLU A 1039 82.51 -58.76 -11.96
CA GLU A 1039 83.68 -58.32 -12.73
C GLU A 1039 83.39 -58.12 -14.23
N PHE A 1040 84.03 -57.06 -14.77
CA PHE A 1040 84.50 -56.77 -16.14
C PHE A 1040 83.59 -56.85 -17.40
N GLN A 1041 83.94 -55.93 -18.31
CA GLN A 1041 83.30 -55.61 -19.60
C GLN A 1041 83.82 -56.49 -20.75
N ILE A 1042 83.11 -56.53 -21.90
CA ILE A 1042 83.67 -56.24 -23.23
C ILE A 1042 82.56 -56.20 -24.33
N LYS A 1043 82.53 -55.06 -25.05
CA LYS A 1043 82.07 -54.74 -26.43
C LYS A 1043 80.71 -55.20 -27.01
N GLU A 1044 80.07 -54.23 -27.66
CA GLU A 1044 79.00 -54.35 -28.67
C GLU A 1044 79.54 -54.77 -30.05
N GLU A 1045 78.68 -55.30 -30.94
CA GLU A 1045 78.59 -55.01 -32.40
C GLU A 1045 77.22 -55.54 -32.96
N PRO A 1046 76.74 -55.15 -34.18
CA PRO A 1046 75.31 -54.87 -34.40
C PRO A 1046 74.61 -55.50 -35.65
N MET A 1047 73.32 -55.13 -35.82
CA MET A 1047 72.43 -55.21 -37.02
C MET A 1047 71.65 -56.51 -37.38
N SER A 1048 70.31 -56.39 -37.37
CA SER A 1048 69.30 -56.58 -38.45
C SER A 1048 69.40 -57.69 -39.53
N PRO A 1049 68.31 -58.04 -40.26
CA PRO A 1049 66.89 -58.36 -39.92
C PRO A 1049 66.52 -59.71 -40.65
N PRO A 1050 65.36 -59.98 -41.34
CA PRO A 1050 63.95 -59.56 -41.23
C PRO A 1050 62.90 -60.74 -41.25
N ALA A 1051 61.61 -60.38 -41.12
CA ALA A 1051 60.41 -60.95 -41.78
C ALA A 1051 59.85 -62.39 -41.52
N ASP A 1052 58.52 -62.43 -41.62
CA ASP A 1052 57.64 -63.45 -42.25
C ASP A 1052 56.71 -64.42 -41.44
N LEU A 1053 55.49 -64.54 -41.99
CA LEU A 1053 54.49 -65.63 -41.92
C LEU A 1053 53.56 -65.84 -40.69
N THR A 1054 52.39 -65.19 -40.78
CA THR A 1054 51.01 -65.76 -40.83
C THR A 1054 50.58 -67.03 -40.07
N ILE A 1055 49.37 -67.00 -39.47
CA ILE A 1055 48.20 -67.94 -39.58
C ILE A 1055 47.35 -67.89 -38.28
N ASP A 1056 46.02 -68.07 -38.22
CA ASP A 1056 44.84 -67.53 -38.96
C ASP A 1056 43.54 -67.92 -38.18
N MET A 1057 42.37 -67.36 -38.54
CA MET A 1057 40.97 -67.80 -38.25
C MET A 1057 40.44 -67.67 -36.79
N LYS A 1058 39.45 -66.80 -36.49
CA LYS A 1058 37.96 -66.91 -36.66
C LYS A 1058 37.27 -67.77 -35.56
N GLU A 1059 36.05 -67.51 -35.08
CA GLU A 1059 34.89 -66.80 -35.67
C GLU A 1059 33.92 -66.24 -34.58
N GLU A 1060 33.13 -65.22 -34.90
CA GLU A 1060 31.98 -64.66 -34.13
C GLU A 1060 30.67 -65.09 -34.85
N PRO A 1061 29.47 -65.16 -34.21
CA PRO A 1061 28.68 -63.94 -33.94
C PRO A 1061 27.66 -63.98 -32.76
N ASP A 1062 27.00 -62.83 -32.54
CA ASP A 1062 25.85 -62.59 -31.67
C ASP A 1062 24.59 -63.42 -32.01
N ASP A 1063 23.71 -63.71 -31.02
CA ASP A 1063 22.50 -62.89 -30.75
C ASP A 1063 21.63 -63.39 -29.57
N ILE A 1064 20.79 -62.51 -29.01
CA ILE A 1064 19.96 -62.72 -27.79
C ILE A 1064 18.47 -62.95 -28.17
N PRO A 1065 17.63 -63.70 -27.39
CA PRO A 1065 16.73 -63.01 -26.43
C PRO A 1065 16.20 -63.83 -25.20
N ARG A 1066 16.39 -63.27 -24.00
CA ARG A 1066 15.40 -62.97 -22.91
C ARG A 1066 14.35 -63.99 -22.34
N LEU A 1067 14.12 -63.82 -21.01
CA LEU A 1067 12.96 -64.22 -20.15
C LEU A 1067 12.93 -65.73 -19.77
N PHE A 1068 12.65 -66.22 -18.55
CA PHE A 1068 12.10 -65.73 -17.24
C PHE A 1068 12.66 -66.67 -16.11
N SER A 1069 12.54 -66.47 -14.78
CA SER A 1069 12.01 -65.41 -13.88
C SER A 1069 12.65 -65.48 -12.47
N GLU A 1070 12.25 -64.56 -11.58
CA GLU A 1070 12.32 -64.54 -10.10
C GLU A 1070 11.44 -65.65 -9.43
N PRO A 1071 11.48 -65.93 -8.09
CA PRO A 1071 11.43 -64.92 -7.00
C PRO A 1071 12.12 -65.18 -5.62
N ALA A 1072 12.76 -64.12 -5.10
CA ALA A 1072 12.44 -63.44 -3.82
C ALA A 1072 12.52 -64.24 -2.44
N PRO A 1073 12.09 -63.68 -1.27
CA PRO A 1073 13.01 -63.37 -0.16
C PRO A 1073 12.47 -63.95 1.21
N PRO A 1074 12.72 -63.43 2.45
CA PRO A 1074 13.57 -62.31 2.90
C PRO A 1074 14.41 -62.54 4.19
N GLY A 1075 15.32 -61.58 4.45
CA GLY A 1075 15.43 -60.97 5.79
C GLY A 1075 16.60 -61.36 6.69
N LEU A 1076 17.72 -60.62 6.57
CA LEU A 1076 18.27 -59.77 7.66
C LEU A 1076 19.32 -58.79 7.13
#